data_AF-A0A956DYG2-F1
#
_entry.id   AF-A0A956DYG2-F1
#
_cell.length_a   1.000
_cell.length_b   1.000
_cell.length_c   1.000
_cell.angle_alpha   90.00
_cell.angle_beta   90.00
_cell.angle_gamma   90.00
#
_symmetry.space_group_name_H-M   'P 1'
#
loop_
_entity.id
_entity.type
_entity.pdbx_description
1 polymer ?
#
loop_
_entity_poly.entity_id
_entity_poly.type
_entity_poly.pdbx_seq_one_letter_code
_entity_poly.pdbx_strand_id
1 'polypeptide(L)'
;NFHDGPLPRYAGLNATSWALLHQESSHGITWHAMTQDVDGGDILEQRLFDIGEGETSFSLNTKCYGAGIESFAALLTKLADGTVAPQKQPASEPHYFGRDKRPTGAASLRFTQPAAELEALVRALDFGPVDNPLGLPKLVVDGAITLVTKAEAVEGSGAPGTILAADLEGITVATSDGALRLLELKGLCGSLLSPETWLASRNKKVGDSLPSPSDEICDRVLAVHEGCARWEGFWAERLESLATPEIPYVDSAKAERAEPATLTVDERARGLGGVGLLGATLAYLARLCDAERLHVAYRDAAVQKSLEGAELFFSSHVPLEITLEGDTGFDGLRERLDKELARVHKRGSFPLDTALRHPALSARAGSLPKDLARVVVELTPAGQQPAKLADAGLTIAVAEDGSSLTLHAGPGLGAAAIATMLGQLDNFVKGVAVDGKRLLAQQSVLSEEEQRRLLVDFNATAKDYPKDATIHSLFEAQVAARPDAPALAYLEEELSYRELDARANRLAHHLRGLGVGPDVLVGVCVERSTEMLVATLGIMKAGGGYVPMDPEYPAERLAIMLEDSKVPVLITQERLLPHLPETSAQAICIDRDWPTIAKQPADKPAGGASPSNIAYTIYTSGSTGRPKGVMVEHRNAVSFFAGMDDSLGQSADTEPGVWLAVTSLSFDISVLELFWTLARGF
;
A
#
# COMPACT_ATOMS: atom_id res chain seq x y z
N ASN A 1 -34.69 -33.13 5.56
CA ASN A 1 -33.43 -32.57 5.04
C ASN A 1 -33.48 -32.60 3.52
N PHE A 2 -32.89 -31.60 2.85
CA PHE A 2 -32.70 -31.59 1.40
C PHE A 2 -31.28 -32.05 1.08
N HIS A 3 -31.14 -32.90 0.08
CA HIS A 3 -29.85 -33.35 -0.45
C HIS A 3 -29.83 -33.24 -1.97
N ASP A 4 -28.73 -32.73 -2.53
CA ASP A 4 -28.53 -32.44 -3.96
C ASP A 4 -28.03 -33.66 -4.77
N GLY A 5 -28.36 -34.86 -4.29
CA GLY A 5 -28.08 -36.14 -4.96
C GLY A 5 -29.16 -37.20 -4.72
N PRO A 6 -29.26 -38.22 -5.58
CA PRO A 6 -30.13 -39.37 -5.35
C PRO A 6 -29.49 -40.32 -4.32
N LEU A 7 -30.08 -40.37 -3.12
CA LEU A 7 -29.65 -41.30 -2.06
C LEU A 7 -30.16 -42.72 -2.33
N PRO A 8 -29.39 -43.75 -1.92
CA PRO A 8 -28.07 -43.70 -1.26
C PRO A 8 -26.89 -43.48 -2.21
N ARG A 9 -27.10 -43.56 -3.54
CA ARG A 9 -26.02 -43.67 -4.54
C ARG A 9 -25.01 -42.52 -4.49
N TYR A 10 -25.48 -41.30 -4.23
CA TYR A 10 -24.64 -40.11 -4.12
C TYR A 10 -24.91 -39.41 -2.79
N ALA A 11 -24.10 -39.69 -1.77
CA ALA A 11 -24.19 -39.08 -0.44
C ALA A 11 -22.98 -38.15 -0.19
N GLY A 12 -23.13 -37.17 0.70
CA GLY A 12 -22.07 -36.22 1.05
C GLY A 12 -22.14 -34.92 0.24
N LEU A 13 -21.00 -34.41 -0.23
CA LEU A 13 -20.89 -33.07 -0.82
C LEU A 13 -20.49 -33.12 -2.30
N ASN A 14 -20.91 -32.09 -3.04
CA ASN A 14 -20.63 -31.92 -4.48
C ASN A 14 -21.12 -33.10 -5.32
N ALA A 15 -22.27 -33.69 -4.95
CA ALA A 15 -22.83 -34.89 -5.60
C ALA A 15 -22.98 -34.74 -7.12
N THR A 16 -23.33 -33.54 -7.57
CA THR A 16 -23.45 -33.19 -8.99
C THR A 16 -22.13 -33.33 -9.75
N SER A 17 -21.01 -32.86 -9.17
CA SER A 17 -19.67 -33.02 -9.76
C SER A 17 -19.29 -34.49 -9.88
N TRP A 18 -19.58 -35.30 -8.86
CA TRP A 18 -19.28 -36.72 -8.88
C TRP A 18 -20.12 -37.49 -9.89
N ALA A 19 -21.40 -37.13 -10.06
CA ALA A 19 -22.25 -37.69 -11.10
C ALA A 19 -21.70 -37.39 -12.51
N LEU A 20 -21.21 -36.17 -12.73
CA LEU A 20 -20.56 -35.78 -13.99
C LEU A 20 -19.25 -36.55 -14.22
N LEU A 21 -18.39 -36.68 -13.19
CA LEU A 21 -17.15 -37.46 -13.27
C LEU A 21 -17.40 -38.94 -13.60
N HIS A 22 -18.48 -39.51 -13.07
CA HIS A 22 -18.91 -40.87 -13.37
C HIS A 22 -19.71 -40.99 -14.68
N GLN A 23 -19.88 -39.89 -15.42
CA GLN A 23 -20.59 -39.84 -16.71
C GLN A 23 -22.02 -40.39 -16.60
N GLU A 24 -22.72 -40.10 -15.51
CA GLU A 24 -24.12 -40.48 -15.34
C GLU A 24 -25.00 -39.80 -16.40
N SER A 25 -26.02 -40.51 -16.88
CA SER A 25 -27.04 -39.94 -17.78
C SER A 25 -28.20 -39.29 -17.03
N SER A 26 -28.34 -39.57 -15.74
CA SER A 26 -29.40 -39.04 -14.89
C SER A 26 -28.87 -38.74 -13.49
N HIS A 27 -29.44 -37.70 -12.87
CA HIS A 27 -29.18 -37.31 -11.49
C HIS A 27 -30.49 -37.02 -10.78
N GLY A 28 -30.44 -36.49 -9.57
CA GLY A 28 -31.64 -36.12 -8.84
C GLY A 28 -31.38 -35.48 -7.50
N ILE A 29 -32.47 -35.18 -6.80
CA ILE A 29 -32.47 -34.66 -5.43
C ILE A 29 -33.26 -35.58 -4.52
N THR A 30 -32.92 -35.56 -3.24
CA THR A 30 -33.60 -36.36 -2.21
C THR A 30 -34.02 -35.50 -1.03
N TRP A 31 -35.29 -35.62 -0.64
CA TRP A 31 -35.76 -35.24 0.69
C TRP A 31 -35.77 -36.46 1.59
N HIS A 32 -35.05 -36.39 2.70
CA HIS A 32 -34.95 -37.52 3.64
C HIS A 32 -35.12 -37.07 5.10
N ALA A 33 -35.45 -38.02 5.97
CA ALA A 33 -35.48 -37.79 7.41
C ALA A 33 -34.08 -37.45 7.95
N MET A 34 -34.01 -36.62 8.99
CA MET A 34 -32.74 -36.35 9.67
C MET A 34 -32.45 -37.48 10.67
N THR A 35 -31.24 -38.01 10.62
CA THR A 35 -30.70 -38.97 11.59
C THR A 35 -29.36 -38.46 12.13
N GLN A 36 -28.69 -39.24 12.97
CA GLN A 36 -27.33 -38.93 13.42
C GLN A 36 -26.28 -39.14 12.32
N ASP A 37 -26.60 -39.97 11.32
CA ASP A 37 -25.73 -40.26 10.19
C ASP A 37 -25.95 -39.24 9.06
N VAL A 38 -24.86 -38.84 8.39
CA VAL A 38 -24.93 -37.97 7.20
C VAL A 38 -25.69 -38.71 6.12
N ASP A 39 -26.77 -38.09 5.64
CA ASP A 39 -27.65 -38.61 4.60
C ASP A 39 -28.21 -40.02 4.86
N GLY A 40 -28.28 -40.47 6.12
CA GLY A 40 -28.64 -41.85 6.48
C GLY A 40 -30.14 -42.09 6.75
N GLY A 41 -30.97 -41.05 6.68
CA GLY A 41 -32.40 -41.17 7.03
C GLY A 41 -33.28 -41.70 5.90
N ASP A 42 -34.48 -42.15 6.27
CA ASP A 42 -35.47 -42.65 5.30
C ASP A 42 -35.84 -41.59 4.26
N ILE A 43 -35.97 -42.01 3.00
CA ILE A 43 -36.33 -41.16 1.86
C ILE A 43 -37.81 -40.83 1.95
N LEU A 44 -38.14 -39.54 1.94
CA LEU A 44 -39.51 -39.03 1.97
C LEU A 44 -40.01 -38.70 0.56
N GLU A 45 -39.15 -38.13 -0.27
CA GLU A 45 -39.39 -37.86 -1.69
C GLU A 45 -38.07 -37.81 -2.44
N GLN A 46 -38.02 -38.37 -3.64
CA GLN A 46 -36.85 -38.29 -4.52
C GLN A 46 -37.33 -37.93 -5.93
N ARG A 47 -36.61 -37.02 -6.60
CA ARG A 47 -36.90 -36.63 -7.98
C ARG A 47 -35.66 -36.80 -8.83
N LEU A 48 -35.81 -37.58 -9.90
CA LEU A 48 -34.76 -37.81 -10.88
C LEU A 48 -35.02 -36.96 -12.12
N PHE A 49 -33.95 -36.59 -12.81
CA PHE A 49 -33.96 -35.88 -14.07
C PHE A 49 -32.71 -36.23 -14.88
N ASP A 50 -32.79 -36.08 -16.20
CA ASP A 50 -31.67 -36.36 -17.10
C ASP A 50 -30.57 -35.31 -16.95
N ILE A 51 -29.30 -35.69 -17.13
CA ILE A 51 -28.19 -34.76 -17.23
C ILE A 51 -28.07 -34.34 -18.71
N GLY A 52 -28.24 -33.05 -18.99
CA GLY A 52 -28.13 -32.53 -20.35
C GLY A 52 -26.71 -32.56 -20.91
N GLU A 53 -26.59 -32.57 -22.24
CA GLU A 53 -25.29 -32.37 -22.91
C GLU A 53 -24.70 -31.01 -22.51
N GLY A 54 -23.42 -31.01 -22.15
CA GLY A 54 -22.73 -29.80 -21.72
C GLY A 54 -23.07 -29.31 -20.30
N GLU A 55 -23.89 -30.02 -19.53
CA GLU A 55 -24.13 -29.64 -18.13
C GLU A 55 -22.81 -29.66 -17.33
N THR A 56 -22.61 -28.58 -16.59
CA THR A 56 -21.51 -28.36 -15.64
C THR A 56 -22.01 -28.52 -14.20
N SER A 57 -21.10 -28.64 -13.24
CA SER A 57 -21.46 -28.70 -11.82
C SER A 57 -22.33 -27.53 -11.39
N PHE A 58 -22.04 -26.32 -11.87
CA PHE A 58 -22.87 -25.14 -11.60
C PHE A 58 -24.31 -25.27 -12.13
N SER A 59 -24.44 -25.65 -13.41
CA SER A 59 -25.76 -25.79 -14.05
C SER A 59 -26.58 -26.93 -13.44
N LEU A 60 -25.94 -28.07 -13.13
CA LEU A 60 -26.57 -29.23 -12.54
C LEU A 60 -26.97 -28.97 -11.07
N ASN A 61 -26.15 -28.23 -10.31
CA ASN A 61 -26.55 -27.75 -8.98
C ASN A 61 -27.76 -26.82 -9.05
N THR A 62 -27.78 -25.89 -10.01
CA THR A 62 -28.92 -24.98 -10.22
C THR A 62 -30.20 -25.77 -10.51
N LYS A 63 -30.09 -26.83 -11.31
CA LYS A 63 -31.18 -27.77 -11.60
C LYS A 63 -31.63 -28.53 -10.36
N CYS A 64 -30.72 -29.00 -9.50
CA CYS A 64 -31.05 -29.59 -8.20
C CYS A 64 -31.86 -28.64 -7.32
N TYR A 65 -31.44 -27.37 -7.19
CA TYR A 65 -32.18 -26.39 -6.41
C TYR A 65 -33.59 -26.13 -6.98
N GLY A 66 -33.72 -26.02 -8.30
CA GLY A 66 -35.02 -25.92 -8.97
C GLY A 66 -35.93 -27.11 -8.65
N ALA A 67 -35.41 -28.33 -8.83
CA ALA A 67 -36.13 -29.56 -8.50
C ALA A 67 -36.49 -29.66 -7.01
N GLY A 68 -35.61 -29.18 -6.13
CA GLY A 68 -35.85 -29.06 -4.69
C GLY A 68 -37.04 -28.14 -4.38
N ILE A 69 -37.05 -26.93 -4.93
CA ILE A 69 -38.14 -25.95 -4.73
C ILE A 69 -39.47 -26.52 -5.22
N GLU A 70 -39.50 -27.11 -6.41
CA GLU A 70 -40.71 -27.70 -7.00
C GLU A 70 -41.22 -28.93 -6.23
N SER A 71 -40.32 -29.71 -5.64
CA SER A 71 -40.68 -30.91 -4.88
C SER A 71 -41.09 -30.61 -3.45
N PHE A 72 -40.58 -29.54 -2.86
CA PHE A 72 -40.86 -29.20 -1.48
C PHE A 72 -42.35 -28.94 -1.21
N ALA A 73 -43.04 -28.24 -2.11
CA ALA A 73 -44.47 -27.97 -1.96
C ALA A 73 -45.32 -29.25 -1.95
N ALA A 74 -44.98 -30.21 -2.82
CA ALA A 74 -45.64 -31.52 -2.88
C ALA A 74 -45.38 -32.32 -1.61
N LEU A 75 -44.13 -32.32 -1.12
CA LEU A 75 -43.77 -32.99 0.13
C LEU A 75 -44.48 -32.40 1.35
N LEU A 76 -44.55 -31.07 1.45
CA LEU A 76 -45.26 -30.38 2.54
C LEU A 76 -46.73 -30.77 2.61
N THR A 77 -47.39 -30.88 1.44
CA THR A 77 -48.79 -31.30 1.36
C THR A 77 -48.94 -32.73 1.89
N LYS A 78 -48.09 -33.66 1.43
CA LYS A 78 -48.10 -35.05 1.92
C LYS A 78 -47.84 -35.14 3.43
N LEU A 79 -46.96 -34.29 3.98
CA LEU A 79 -46.67 -34.24 5.41
C LEU A 79 -47.88 -33.75 6.21
N ALA A 80 -48.56 -32.70 5.74
CA ALA A 80 -49.75 -32.15 6.38
C ALA A 80 -50.92 -33.15 6.38
N ASP A 81 -51.09 -33.89 5.28
CA ASP A 81 -52.14 -34.89 5.13
C ASP A 81 -51.81 -36.23 5.81
N GLY A 82 -50.58 -36.38 6.34
CA GLY A 82 -50.11 -37.62 6.95
C GLY A 82 -49.93 -38.78 5.95
N THR A 83 -49.75 -38.47 4.66
CA THR A 83 -49.67 -39.44 3.57
C THR A 83 -48.24 -39.71 3.09
N VAL A 84 -47.22 -39.15 3.73
CA VAL A 84 -45.83 -39.51 3.44
C VAL A 84 -45.59 -40.96 3.82
N ALA A 85 -45.01 -41.73 2.90
CA ALA A 85 -44.56 -43.10 3.14
C ALA A 85 -43.02 -43.12 3.10
N PRO A 86 -42.33 -42.97 4.24
CA PRO A 86 -40.88 -43.02 4.30
C PRO A 86 -40.37 -44.36 3.76
N GLN A 87 -39.42 -44.31 2.84
CA GLN A 87 -38.78 -45.47 2.26
C GLN A 87 -37.39 -45.63 2.85
N LYS A 88 -37.10 -46.82 3.39
CA LYS A 88 -35.73 -47.16 3.76
C LYS A 88 -34.85 -47.11 2.53
N GLN A 89 -33.66 -46.55 2.68
CA GLN A 89 -32.68 -46.55 1.60
C GLN A 89 -32.31 -48.01 1.24
N PRO A 90 -32.25 -48.35 -0.06
CA PRO A 90 -31.85 -49.68 -0.51
C PRO A 90 -30.44 -50.03 -0.03
N ALA A 91 -30.17 -51.33 0.16
CA ALA A 91 -28.88 -51.86 0.58
C ALA A 91 -27.83 -51.87 -0.55
N SER A 92 -27.71 -50.77 -1.28
CA SER A 92 -26.62 -50.52 -2.23
C SER A 92 -25.51 -49.74 -1.53
N GLU A 93 -24.26 -49.95 -1.95
CA GLU A 93 -23.13 -49.22 -1.41
C GLU A 93 -23.26 -47.73 -1.78
N PRO A 94 -23.43 -46.82 -0.81
CA PRO A 94 -23.47 -45.40 -1.09
C PRO A 94 -22.10 -44.93 -1.55
N HIS A 95 -22.03 -44.13 -2.62
CA HIS A 95 -20.82 -43.34 -2.84
C HIS A 95 -20.88 -42.13 -1.91
N TYR A 96 -20.16 -42.23 -0.79
CA TYR A 96 -20.02 -41.13 0.14
C TYR A 96 -18.83 -40.25 -0.24
N PHE A 97 -19.11 -38.99 -0.56
CA PHE A 97 -18.10 -37.99 -0.91
C PHE A 97 -17.96 -36.96 0.20
N GLY A 98 -16.98 -37.16 1.08
CA GLY A 98 -16.66 -36.19 2.13
C GLY A 98 -16.12 -34.86 1.58
N ARG A 99 -16.15 -33.82 2.42
CA ARG A 99 -15.64 -32.47 2.11
C ARG A 99 -14.23 -32.44 1.51
N ASP A 100 -13.36 -33.33 1.99
CA ASP A 100 -11.94 -33.36 1.64
C ASP A 100 -11.65 -34.27 0.43
N LYS A 101 -12.67 -34.94 -0.13
CA LYS A 101 -12.49 -35.81 -1.30
C LYS A 101 -12.17 -34.97 -2.53
N ARG A 102 -11.26 -35.47 -3.38
CA ARG A 102 -10.79 -34.80 -4.60
C ARG A 102 -10.82 -35.75 -5.79
N PRO A 103 -11.00 -35.24 -7.03
CA PRO A 103 -11.01 -36.06 -8.24
C PRO A 103 -9.71 -36.85 -8.38
N THR A 104 -9.81 -38.07 -8.91
CA THR A 104 -8.64 -38.89 -9.26
C THR A 104 -7.72 -38.16 -10.24
N GLY A 105 -6.43 -38.48 -10.26
CA GLY A 105 -5.48 -37.80 -11.15
C GLY A 105 -5.16 -36.35 -10.75
N ALA A 106 -5.59 -35.91 -9.56
CA ALA A 106 -5.41 -34.53 -9.06
C ALA A 106 -5.97 -33.44 -9.98
N ALA A 107 -7.09 -33.73 -10.65
CA ALA A 107 -7.70 -32.92 -11.71
C ALA A 107 -6.77 -32.65 -12.92
N SER A 108 -5.76 -33.50 -13.13
CA SER A 108 -4.87 -33.39 -14.29
C SER A 108 -5.52 -34.01 -15.52
N LEU A 109 -5.42 -33.33 -16.66
CA LEU A 109 -5.83 -33.87 -17.95
C LEU A 109 -4.77 -34.86 -18.44
N ARG A 110 -5.07 -36.15 -18.35
CA ARG A 110 -4.16 -37.23 -18.75
C ARG A 110 -4.65 -37.83 -20.05
N PHE A 111 -3.93 -37.59 -21.14
CA PHE A 111 -4.38 -37.97 -22.48
C PHE A 111 -4.43 -39.49 -22.69
N THR A 112 -3.94 -40.29 -21.75
CA THR A 112 -4.15 -41.75 -21.71
C THR A 112 -5.57 -42.16 -21.32
N GLN A 113 -6.44 -41.22 -20.90
CA GLN A 113 -7.87 -41.44 -20.66
C GLN A 113 -8.70 -41.14 -21.93
N PRO A 114 -9.95 -41.59 -22.03
CA PRO A 114 -10.82 -41.29 -23.18
C PRO A 114 -11.21 -39.80 -23.22
N ALA A 115 -11.45 -39.25 -24.42
CA ALA A 115 -11.82 -37.85 -24.59
C ALA A 115 -13.08 -37.45 -23.79
N ALA A 116 -14.10 -38.31 -23.77
CA ALA A 116 -15.33 -38.08 -23.03
C ALA A 116 -15.12 -38.00 -21.50
N GLU A 117 -14.20 -38.79 -20.94
CA GLU A 117 -13.87 -38.75 -19.51
C GLU A 117 -13.15 -37.45 -19.15
N LEU A 118 -12.23 -36.99 -19.99
CA LEU A 118 -11.51 -35.73 -19.79
C LEU A 118 -12.41 -34.51 -19.96
N GLU A 119 -13.34 -34.53 -20.93
CA GLU A 119 -14.34 -33.48 -21.07
C GLU A 119 -15.28 -33.45 -19.85
N ALA A 120 -15.73 -34.61 -19.38
CA ALA A 120 -16.55 -34.72 -18.19
C ALA A 120 -15.83 -34.19 -16.94
N LEU A 121 -14.51 -34.43 -16.80
CA LEU A 121 -13.68 -33.83 -15.75
C LEU A 121 -13.70 -32.30 -15.82
N VAL A 122 -13.58 -31.70 -17.01
CA VAL A 122 -13.62 -30.24 -17.17
C VAL A 122 -14.99 -29.68 -16.76
N ARG A 123 -16.08 -30.29 -17.23
CA ARG A 123 -17.45 -29.87 -16.88
C ARG A 123 -17.77 -30.07 -15.40
N ALA A 124 -17.31 -31.17 -14.80
CA ALA A 124 -17.49 -31.47 -13.38
C ALA A 124 -16.75 -30.49 -12.47
N LEU A 125 -15.72 -29.80 -12.96
CA LEU A 125 -14.97 -28.81 -12.20
C LEU A 125 -15.33 -27.36 -12.57
N ASP A 126 -16.36 -27.17 -13.40
CA ASP A 126 -16.91 -25.84 -13.67
C ASP A 126 -18.04 -25.51 -12.68
N PHE A 127 -17.68 -24.68 -11.69
CA PHE A 127 -18.56 -24.15 -10.65
C PHE A 127 -19.06 -22.73 -11.00
N GLY A 128 -18.76 -22.20 -12.19
CA GLY A 128 -19.21 -20.86 -12.59
C GLY A 128 -18.77 -19.78 -11.59
N PRO A 129 -19.69 -18.92 -11.11
CA PRO A 129 -19.36 -17.80 -10.23
C PRO A 129 -19.31 -18.16 -8.73
N VAL A 130 -19.32 -19.44 -8.35
CA VAL A 130 -19.23 -19.87 -6.94
C VAL A 130 -17.90 -20.56 -6.63
N ASP A 131 -17.60 -20.71 -5.34
CA ASP A 131 -16.40 -21.41 -4.88
C ASP A 131 -16.33 -22.83 -5.45
N ASN A 132 -15.15 -23.20 -5.96
CA ASN A 132 -14.85 -24.55 -6.42
C ASN A 132 -14.00 -25.31 -5.38
N PRO A 133 -14.61 -26.17 -4.54
CA PRO A 133 -13.88 -26.91 -3.53
C PRO A 133 -13.08 -28.10 -4.09
N LEU A 134 -13.27 -28.50 -5.35
CA LEU A 134 -12.72 -29.75 -5.91
C LEU A 134 -11.41 -29.57 -6.67
N GLY A 135 -11.10 -28.37 -7.15
CA GLY A 135 -9.90 -28.11 -7.97
C GLY A 135 -10.24 -27.67 -9.39
N LEU A 136 -9.24 -27.17 -10.12
CA LEU A 136 -9.40 -26.82 -11.53
C LEU A 136 -8.71 -27.84 -12.46
N PRO A 137 -9.26 -28.12 -13.66
CA PRO A 137 -8.60 -28.99 -14.62
C PRO A 137 -7.26 -28.40 -15.05
N LYS A 138 -6.22 -29.23 -15.09
CA LYS A 138 -4.85 -28.76 -15.31
C LYS A 138 -4.05 -29.61 -16.29
N LEU A 139 -3.25 -28.93 -17.11
CA LEU A 139 -2.17 -29.49 -17.91
C LEU A 139 -0.87 -29.32 -17.14
N VAL A 140 -0.03 -30.35 -17.20
CA VAL A 140 1.29 -30.35 -16.58
C VAL A 140 2.31 -30.58 -17.68
N VAL A 141 2.95 -29.50 -18.13
CA VAL A 141 3.88 -29.53 -19.26
C VAL A 141 5.16 -28.79 -18.87
N ASP A 142 6.30 -29.45 -19.05
CA ASP A 142 7.65 -28.92 -18.77
C ASP A 142 7.81 -28.32 -17.36
N GLY A 143 7.20 -28.97 -16.36
CA GLY A 143 7.27 -28.53 -14.96
C GLY A 143 6.47 -27.25 -14.68
N ALA A 144 5.47 -26.94 -15.50
CA ALA A 144 4.54 -25.83 -15.28
C ALA A 144 3.09 -26.28 -15.37
N ILE A 145 2.24 -25.64 -14.56
CA ILE A 145 0.79 -25.84 -14.57
C ILE A 145 0.14 -24.83 -15.51
N THR A 146 -0.80 -25.31 -16.33
CA THR A 146 -1.74 -24.48 -17.08
C THR A 146 -3.13 -24.99 -16.82
N LEU A 147 -4.06 -24.08 -16.50
CA LEU A 147 -5.44 -24.44 -16.24
C LEU A 147 -6.24 -24.47 -17.54
N VAL A 148 -7.21 -25.37 -17.63
CA VAL A 148 -8.10 -25.51 -18.78
C VAL A 148 -9.53 -25.41 -18.26
N THR A 149 -10.21 -24.30 -18.53
CA THR A 149 -11.56 -24.07 -18.01
C THR A 149 -12.66 -24.49 -18.97
N LYS A 150 -12.33 -24.84 -20.22
CA LYS A 150 -13.28 -25.36 -21.19
C LYS A 150 -12.64 -26.44 -22.06
N ALA A 151 -13.37 -27.48 -22.41
CA ALA A 151 -12.91 -28.49 -23.34
C ALA A 151 -14.08 -29.17 -24.04
N GLU A 152 -13.82 -29.75 -25.21
CA GLU A 152 -14.80 -30.45 -26.03
C GLU A 152 -14.18 -31.76 -26.53
N ALA A 153 -14.85 -32.90 -26.34
CA ALA A 153 -14.46 -34.14 -26.99
C ALA A 153 -14.78 -34.05 -28.48
N VAL A 154 -13.82 -34.40 -29.33
CA VAL A 154 -13.92 -34.35 -30.78
C VAL A 154 -13.38 -35.63 -31.40
N GLU A 155 -13.78 -35.91 -32.64
CA GLU A 155 -13.16 -36.99 -33.40
C GLU A 155 -11.68 -36.68 -33.67
N GLY A 156 -10.83 -37.69 -33.50
CA GLY A 156 -9.41 -37.58 -33.75
C GLY A 156 -8.72 -38.92 -33.61
N SER A 157 -7.56 -39.06 -34.28
CA SER A 157 -6.76 -40.28 -34.23
C SER A 157 -5.29 -39.91 -34.16
N GLY A 158 -4.60 -40.49 -33.18
CA GLY A 158 -3.18 -40.27 -32.94
C GLY A 158 -2.74 -41.02 -31.68
N ALA A 159 -1.43 -41.04 -31.42
CA ALA A 159 -0.95 -41.51 -30.12
C ALA A 159 -1.44 -40.56 -29.00
N PRO A 160 -1.84 -41.07 -27.82
CA PRO A 160 -2.21 -40.23 -26.68
C PRO A 160 -1.21 -39.10 -26.40
N GLY A 161 -1.72 -37.88 -26.30
CA GLY A 161 -0.93 -36.66 -26.07
C GLY A 161 -0.44 -35.96 -27.33
N THR A 162 -0.57 -36.55 -28.53
CA THR A 162 -0.15 -35.89 -29.78
C THR A 162 -1.04 -34.68 -30.10
N ILE A 163 -0.42 -33.53 -30.35
CA ILE A 163 -1.10 -32.31 -30.80
C ILE A 163 -1.52 -32.50 -32.27
N LEU A 164 -2.83 -32.58 -32.50
CA LEU A 164 -3.41 -32.80 -33.84
C LEU A 164 -3.64 -31.49 -34.58
N ALA A 165 -4.05 -30.44 -33.88
CA ALA A 165 -4.29 -29.11 -34.43
C ALA A 165 -4.13 -28.05 -33.34
N ALA A 166 -3.81 -26.82 -33.75
CA ALA A 166 -3.84 -25.65 -32.89
C ALA A 166 -4.29 -24.45 -33.72
N ASP A 167 -5.21 -23.66 -33.18
CA ASP A 167 -5.73 -22.43 -33.78
C ASP A 167 -5.84 -21.33 -32.71
N LEU A 168 -6.45 -20.21 -33.05
CA LEU A 168 -6.62 -19.08 -32.12
C LEU A 168 -7.52 -19.41 -30.92
N GLU A 169 -8.42 -20.39 -31.05
CA GLU A 169 -9.41 -20.73 -30.04
C GLU A 169 -8.94 -21.86 -29.11
N GLY A 170 -8.16 -22.81 -29.61
CA GLY A 170 -7.74 -23.95 -28.82
C GLY A 170 -6.68 -24.86 -29.42
N ILE A 171 -6.37 -25.92 -28.65
CA ILE A 171 -5.42 -26.97 -29.01
C ILE A 171 -6.16 -28.30 -29.01
N THR A 172 -6.11 -29.04 -30.11
CA THR A 172 -6.69 -30.38 -30.20
C THR A 172 -5.61 -31.42 -29.95
N VAL A 173 -5.83 -32.30 -28.97
CA VAL A 173 -4.85 -33.30 -28.53
C VAL A 173 -5.48 -34.69 -28.58
N ALA A 174 -4.80 -35.63 -29.23
CA ALA A 174 -5.23 -37.03 -29.27
C ALA A 174 -5.29 -37.62 -27.87
N THR A 175 -6.31 -38.43 -27.59
CA THR A 175 -6.45 -39.15 -26.32
C THR A 175 -6.36 -40.66 -26.55
N SER A 176 -6.69 -41.49 -25.56
CA SER A 176 -6.78 -42.95 -25.77
C SER A 176 -7.88 -43.35 -26.75
N ASP A 177 -8.94 -42.55 -26.85
CA ASP A 177 -10.03 -42.70 -27.80
C ASP A 177 -10.55 -41.32 -28.23
N GLY A 178 -10.45 -41.01 -29.52
CA GLY A 178 -10.76 -39.69 -30.07
C GLY A 178 -9.70 -38.62 -29.76
N ALA A 179 -10.13 -37.37 -29.65
CA ALA A 179 -9.30 -36.24 -29.27
C ALA A 179 -10.06 -35.27 -28.35
N LEU A 180 -9.32 -34.49 -27.58
CA LEU A 180 -9.86 -33.43 -26.72
C LEU A 180 -9.41 -32.09 -27.26
N ARG A 181 -10.37 -31.21 -27.57
CA ARG A 181 -10.11 -29.81 -27.89
C ARG A 181 -10.07 -29.02 -26.60
N LEU A 182 -8.89 -28.55 -26.23
CA LEU A 182 -8.61 -27.73 -25.06
C LEU A 182 -8.94 -26.28 -25.40
N LEU A 183 -9.84 -25.67 -24.63
CA LEU A 183 -10.31 -24.31 -24.81
C LEU A 183 -10.02 -23.49 -23.53
N GLU A 184 -9.88 -22.18 -23.65
CA GLU A 184 -9.58 -21.27 -22.53
C GLU A 184 -8.40 -21.70 -21.64
N LEU A 185 -7.19 -21.70 -22.19
CA LEU A 185 -5.97 -21.90 -21.41
C LEU A 185 -5.74 -20.70 -20.49
N LYS A 186 -5.52 -20.94 -19.18
CA LYS A 186 -5.26 -19.91 -18.18
C LYS A 186 -3.96 -20.17 -17.42
N GLY A 187 -3.23 -19.10 -17.13
CA GLY A 187 -2.13 -19.13 -16.15
C GLY A 187 -2.64 -19.17 -14.71
N LEU A 188 -1.76 -19.45 -13.76
CA LEU A 188 -2.10 -19.45 -12.32
C LEU A 188 -2.47 -18.07 -11.76
N CYS A 189 -2.17 -16.98 -12.48
CA CYS A 189 -2.67 -15.64 -12.17
C CYS A 189 -4.04 -15.32 -12.80
N GLY A 190 -4.66 -16.28 -13.50
CA GLY A 190 -5.97 -16.13 -14.15
C GLY A 190 -5.93 -15.53 -15.55
N SER A 191 -4.78 -15.08 -16.04
CA SER A 191 -4.65 -14.53 -17.39
C SER A 191 -4.89 -15.60 -18.46
N LEU A 192 -5.70 -15.28 -19.47
CA LEU A 192 -5.86 -16.11 -20.66
C LEU A 192 -4.56 -16.19 -21.45
N LEU A 193 -4.24 -17.39 -21.93
CA LEU A 193 -3.06 -17.70 -22.71
C LEU A 193 -3.49 -18.06 -24.13
N SER A 194 -2.93 -17.37 -25.12
CA SER A 194 -3.12 -17.74 -26.53
C SER A 194 -2.54 -19.14 -26.78
N PRO A 195 -3.29 -20.07 -27.40
CA PRO A 195 -2.80 -21.40 -27.76
C PRO A 195 -1.46 -21.37 -28.51
N GLU A 196 -1.32 -20.48 -29.49
CA GLU A 196 -0.11 -20.36 -30.31
C GLU A 196 1.09 -19.91 -29.48
N THR A 197 0.91 -18.86 -28.67
CA THR A 197 1.98 -18.34 -27.80
C THR A 197 2.35 -19.34 -26.71
N TRP A 198 1.36 -20.07 -26.18
CA TRP A 198 1.54 -21.09 -25.15
C TRP A 198 2.35 -22.30 -25.65
N LEU A 199 2.09 -22.75 -26.88
CA LEU A 199 2.86 -23.80 -27.55
C LEU A 199 4.29 -23.32 -27.86
N ALA A 200 4.42 -22.12 -28.43
CA ALA A 200 5.71 -21.53 -28.76
C ALA A 200 6.60 -21.37 -27.51
N SER A 201 6.05 -20.92 -26.39
CA SER A 201 6.81 -20.76 -25.14
C SER A 201 7.32 -22.07 -24.54
N ARG A 202 6.78 -23.22 -24.99
CA ARG A 202 7.16 -24.58 -24.59
C ARG A 202 7.93 -25.32 -25.67
N ASN A 203 8.26 -24.64 -26.78
CA ASN A 203 8.88 -25.25 -27.94
C ASN A 203 8.10 -26.48 -28.45
N LYS A 204 6.77 -26.37 -28.48
CA LYS A 204 5.84 -27.38 -28.99
C LYS A 204 5.17 -26.89 -30.26
N LYS A 205 4.84 -27.82 -31.16
CA LYS A 205 4.05 -27.56 -32.38
C LYS A 205 3.13 -28.75 -32.68
N VAL A 206 2.24 -28.57 -33.65
CA VAL A 206 1.42 -29.66 -34.19
C VAL A 206 2.31 -30.84 -34.61
N GLY A 207 1.91 -32.04 -34.20
CA GLY A 207 2.66 -33.29 -34.35
C GLY A 207 3.52 -33.67 -33.13
N ASP A 208 3.84 -32.73 -32.24
CA ASP A 208 4.55 -33.05 -31.00
C ASP A 208 3.60 -33.63 -29.94
N SER A 209 4.16 -34.25 -28.91
CA SER A 209 3.40 -34.80 -27.78
C SER A 209 3.44 -33.89 -26.55
N LEU A 210 2.29 -33.72 -25.92
CA LEU A 210 2.12 -33.15 -24.59
C LEU A 210 2.20 -34.26 -23.53
N PRO A 211 3.11 -34.13 -22.54
CA PRO A 211 3.22 -35.12 -21.47
C PRO A 211 1.99 -35.09 -20.56
N SER A 212 1.78 -36.18 -19.83
CA SER A 212 0.81 -36.28 -18.73
C SER A 212 1.53 -36.75 -17.47
N PRO A 213 1.12 -36.30 -16.28
CA PRO A 213 1.69 -36.81 -15.03
C PRO A 213 1.39 -38.32 -14.89
N SER A 214 2.35 -39.07 -14.34
CA SER A 214 2.16 -40.49 -14.06
C SER A 214 1.14 -40.70 -12.94
N ASP A 215 0.58 -41.91 -12.85
CA ASP A 215 -0.29 -42.31 -11.73
C ASP A 215 0.42 -42.11 -10.39
N GLU A 216 1.69 -42.48 -10.29
CA GLU A 216 2.49 -42.30 -9.07
C GLU A 216 2.59 -40.84 -8.62
N ILE A 217 2.71 -39.89 -9.56
CA ILE A 217 2.71 -38.45 -9.22
C ILE A 217 1.32 -38.03 -8.76
N CYS A 218 0.28 -38.49 -9.46
CA CYS A 218 -1.11 -38.17 -9.11
C CYS A 218 -1.48 -38.68 -7.71
N ASP A 219 -1.10 -39.91 -7.38
CA ASP A 219 -1.34 -40.52 -6.07
C ASP A 219 -0.63 -39.76 -4.95
N ARG A 220 0.61 -39.32 -5.18
CA ARG A 220 1.33 -38.45 -4.23
C ARG A 220 0.63 -37.12 -4.03
N VAL A 221 0.19 -36.47 -5.11
CA VAL A 221 -0.54 -35.20 -5.02
C VAL A 221 -1.83 -35.38 -4.23
N LEU A 222 -2.57 -36.46 -4.46
CA LEU A 222 -3.78 -36.78 -3.71
C LEU A 222 -3.49 -37.04 -2.22
N ALA A 223 -2.42 -37.77 -1.90
CA ALA A 223 -2.02 -38.01 -0.51
C ALA A 223 -1.67 -36.71 0.23
N VAL A 224 -0.96 -35.78 -0.42
CA VAL A 224 -0.71 -34.44 0.14
C VAL A 224 -2.02 -33.67 0.30
N HIS A 225 -2.90 -33.77 -0.71
CA HIS A 225 -4.19 -33.09 -0.69
C HIS A 225 -5.08 -33.54 0.47
N GLU A 226 -5.11 -34.83 0.82
CA GLU A 226 -5.87 -35.35 1.97
C GLU A 226 -5.42 -34.74 3.31
N GLY A 227 -4.13 -34.38 3.41
CA GLY A 227 -3.56 -33.70 4.57
C GLY A 227 -3.98 -32.23 4.68
N CYS A 228 -4.11 -31.53 3.56
CA CYS A 228 -4.34 -30.08 3.54
C CYS A 228 -5.75 -29.62 3.14
N ALA A 229 -6.57 -30.46 2.50
CA ALA A 229 -7.89 -30.11 1.95
C ALA A 229 -8.79 -29.39 2.97
N ARG A 230 -8.84 -29.92 4.20
CA ARG A 230 -9.66 -29.38 5.30
C ARG A 230 -9.27 -27.96 5.72
N TRP A 231 -8.06 -27.52 5.36
CA TRP A 231 -7.49 -26.22 5.71
C TRP A 231 -7.48 -25.23 4.55
N GLU A 232 -7.97 -25.61 3.36
CA GLU A 232 -8.00 -24.70 2.20
C GLU A 232 -8.78 -23.41 2.48
N GLY A 233 -9.91 -23.49 3.19
CA GLY A 233 -10.67 -22.30 3.58
C GLY A 233 -9.86 -21.32 4.44
N PHE A 234 -9.02 -21.84 5.36
CA PHE A 234 -8.11 -21.00 6.14
C PHE A 234 -7.09 -20.30 5.23
N TRP A 235 -6.54 -21.00 4.25
CA TRP A 235 -5.59 -20.41 3.31
C TRP A 235 -6.26 -19.40 2.39
N ALA A 236 -7.47 -19.67 1.90
CA ALA A 236 -8.25 -18.73 1.10
C ALA A 236 -8.51 -17.42 1.86
N GLU A 237 -9.00 -17.50 3.11
CA GLU A 237 -9.19 -16.33 3.98
C GLU A 237 -7.88 -15.56 4.22
N ARG A 238 -6.78 -16.29 4.45
CA ARG A 238 -5.46 -15.70 4.65
C ARG A 238 -4.98 -14.97 3.39
N LEU A 239 -5.17 -15.56 2.21
CA LEU A 239 -4.85 -14.96 0.92
C LEU A 239 -5.68 -13.71 0.66
N GLU A 240 -6.96 -13.71 1.07
CA GLU A 240 -7.87 -12.58 0.87
C GLU A 240 -7.43 -11.38 1.72
N SER A 241 -7.01 -11.67 2.96
CA SER A 241 -6.55 -10.66 3.92
C SER A 241 -5.06 -10.29 3.79
N LEU A 242 -4.37 -10.74 2.74
CA LEU A 242 -2.95 -10.45 2.51
C LEU A 242 -2.68 -8.95 2.50
N ALA A 243 -1.86 -8.50 3.45
CA ALA A 243 -1.29 -7.17 3.50
C ALA A 243 0.18 -7.27 3.12
N THR A 244 0.50 -7.00 1.85
CA THR A 244 1.88 -6.99 1.36
C THR A 244 2.56 -5.68 1.73
N PRO A 245 3.67 -5.71 2.48
CA PRO A 245 4.40 -4.50 2.82
C PRO A 245 5.02 -3.84 1.59
N GLU A 246 5.07 -2.51 1.59
CA GLU A 246 5.97 -1.76 0.72
C GLU A 246 7.31 -1.64 1.42
N ILE A 247 8.35 -2.19 0.79
CA ILE A 247 9.71 -2.12 1.32
C ILE A 247 10.24 -0.72 1.00
N PRO A 248 10.62 0.08 2.00
CA PRO A 248 11.32 1.34 1.75
C PRO A 248 12.61 1.07 0.95
N TYR A 249 13.13 2.09 0.28
CA TYR A 249 14.35 2.02 -0.55
C TYR A 249 14.22 1.33 -1.92
N VAL A 250 13.09 0.71 -2.26
CA VAL A 250 12.88 0.16 -3.61
C VAL A 250 12.65 1.29 -4.60
N ASP A 251 13.59 1.47 -5.52
CA ASP A 251 13.48 2.41 -6.64
C ASP A 251 13.03 1.65 -7.89
N SER A 252 11.71 1.64 -8.15
CA SER A 252 11.13 0.91 -9.27
C SER A 252 11.58 1.39 -10.66
N ALA A 253 12.21 2.57 -10.74
CA ALA A 253 12.78 3.09 -11.97
C ALA A 253 14.14 2.46 -12.30
N LYS A 254 14.77 1.76 -11.35
CA LYS A 254 16.07 1.13 -11.51
C LYS A 254 15.96 -0.38 -11.59
N ALA A 255 16.66 -0.97 -12.55
CA ALA A 255 16.82 -2.42 -12.67
C ALA A 255 17.96 -2.99 -11.81
N GLU A 256 18.64 -2.15 -11.02
CA GLU A 256 19.75 -2.58 -10.16
C GLU A 256 19.25 -3.55 -9.08
N ARG A 257 20.05 -4.56 -8.79
CA ARG A 257 19.85 -5.51 -7.69
C ARG A 257 21.19 -5.72 -7.01
N ALA A 258 21.25 -5.51 -5.70
CA ALA A 258 22.45 -5.79 -4.92
C ALA A 258 22.78 -7.28 -4.87
N GLU A 259 24.07 -7.61 -4.75
CA GLU A 259 24.52 -8.95 -4.38
C GLU A 259 23.99 -9.33 -2.98
N PRO A 260 23.76 -10.64 -2.71
CA PRO A 260 23.33 -11.09 -1.40
C PRO A 260 24.31 -10.66 -0.31
N ALA A 261 23.78 -10.21 0.82
CA ALA A 261 24.58 -9.74 1.95
C ALA A 261 24.12 -10.40 3.24
N THR A 262 25.09 -10.86 4.03
CA THR A 262 24.85 -11.69 5.23
C THR A 262 25.22 -10.93 6.49
N LEU A 263 24.30 -10.94 7.45
CA LEU A 263 24.57 -10.59 8.84
C LEU A 263 24.94 -11.85 9.62
N THR A 264 26.12 -11.85 10.22
CA THR A 264 26.50 -12.85 11.24
C THR A 264 26.04 -12.36 12.60
N VAL A 265 25.24 -13.17 13.29
CA VAL A 265 24.64 -12.81 14.58
C VAL A 265 25.66 -12.93 15.70
N ASP A 266 25.76 -11.87 16.52
CA ASP A 266 26.61 -11.81 17.71
C ASP A 266 26.28 -12.91 18.72
N GLU A 267 27.28 -13.38 19.48
CA GLU A 267 27.13 -14.48 20.45
C GLU A 267 26.02 -14.23 21.47
N ARG A 268 25.79 -12.99 21.90
CA ARG A 268 24.72 -12.66 22.86
C ARG A 268 23.34 -12.83 22.24
N ALA A 269 23.20 -12.54 20.95
CA ALA A 269 21.94 -12.68 20.23
C ALA A 269 21.71 -14.11 19.72
N ARG A 270 22.74 -14.98 19.67
CA ARG A 270 22.57 -16.40 19.31
C ARG A 270 21.61 -17.16 20.24
N GLY A 271 21.45 -16.70 21.49
CA GLY A 271 20.46 -17.26 22.43
C GLY A 271 19.01 -17.16 21.96
N LEU A 272 18.71 -16.32 20.97
CA LEU A 272 17.40 -16.24 20.34
C LEU A 272 17.04 -17.52 19.56
N GLY A 273 18.05 -18.20 18.97
CA GLY A 273 17.87 -19.30 18.01
C GLY A 273 17.21 -18.84 16.70
N GLY A 274 17.02 -19.76 15.75
CA GLY A 274 16.47 -19.43 14.42
C GLY A 274 15.07 -18.81 14.47
N VAL A 275 14.17 -19.35 15.31
CA VAL A 275 12.80 -18.79 15.45
C VAL A 275 12.81 -17.42 16.12
N GLY A 276 13.70 -17.19 17.09
CA GLY A 276 13.85 -15.85 17.68
C GLY A 276 14.43 -14.85 16.68
N LEU A 277 15.41 -15.25 15.88
CA LEU A 277 15.96 -14.40 14.81
C LEU A 277 14.91 -14.09 13.74
N LEU A 278 14.09 -15.08 13.36
CA LEU A 278 12.92 -14.90 12.49
C LEU A 278 11.96 -13.86 13.08
N GLY A 279 11.58 -14.00 14.35
CA GLY A 279 10.70 -13.04 15.01
C GLY A 279 11.26 -11.62 15.04
N ALA A 280 12.55 -11.47 15.33
CA ALA A 280 13.22 -10.17 15.35
C ALA A 280 13.25 -9.54 13.95
N THR A 281 13.50 -10.36 12.93
CA THR A 281 13.48 -9.95 11.51
C THR A 281 12.09 -9.48 11.09
N LEU A 282 11.03 -10.22 11.43
CA LEU A 282 9.66 -9.85 11.10
C LEU A 282 9.23 -8.57 11.83
N ALA A 283 9.60 -8.41 13.11
CA ALA A 283 9.34 -7.19 13.86
C ALA A 283 10.06 -5.96 13.28
N TYR A 284 11.33 -6.13 12.89
CA TYR A 284 12.07 -5.09 12.18
C TYR A 284 11.39 -4.72 10.86
N LEU A 285 10.99 -5.70 10.04
CA LEU A 285 10.29 -5.44 8.77
C LEU A 285 8.98 -4.68 8.99
N ALA A 286 8.19 -5.07 9.99
CA ALA A 286 6.96 -4.39 10.36
C ALA A 286 7.23 -2.94 10.79
N ARG A 287 8.29 -2.67 11.57
CA ARG A 287 8.72 -1.30 11.93
C ARG A 287 9.22 -0.51 10.73
N LEU A 288 9.97 -1.16 9.82
CA LEU A 288 10.50 -0.53 8.61
C LEU A 288 9.37 -0.10 7.67
N CYS A 289 8.33 -0.91 7.54
CA CYS A 289 7.20 -0.67 6.64
C CYS A 289 6.04 0.10 7.31
N ASP A 290 6.22 0.58 8.54
CA ASP A 290 5.18 1.20 9.37
C ASP A 290 3.88 0.40 9.44
N ALA A 291 4.01 -0.93 9.60
CA ALA A 291 2.91 -1.88 9.56
C ALA A 291 2.66 -2.51 10.93
N GLU A 292 1.42 -2.43 11.41
CA GLU A 292 0.98 -3.18 12.60
C GLU A 292 0.77 -4.67 12.29
N ARG A 293 0.28 -4.99 11.09
CA ARG A 293 0.06 -6.36 10.62
C ARG A 293 0.86 -6.58 9.34
N LEU A 294 1.67 -7.64 9.33
CA LEU A 294 2.59 -7.95 8.23
C LEU A 294 2.35 -9.39 7.75
N HIS A 295 2.24 -9.57 6.43
CA HIS A 295 2.29 -10.89 5.80
C HIS A 295 3.58 -11.05 5.01
N VAL A 296 4.22 -12.21 5.16
CA VAL A 296 5.37 -12.63 4.33
C VAL A 296 5.11 -14.00 3.73
N ALA A 297 5.71 -14.27 2.57
CA ALA A 297 5.76 -15.61 2.02
C ALA A 297 6.81 -16.41 2.81
N TYR A 298 6.36 -17.38 3.60
CA TYR A 298 7.19 -18.12 4.54
C TYR A 298 7.41 -19.56 4.10
N ARG A 299 8.62 -20.07 4.35
CA ARG A 299 8.98 -21.47 4.15
C ARG A 299 10.00 -21.94 5.19
N ASP A 300 9.85 -23.19 5.61
CA ASP A 300 10.86 -23.93 6.37
C ASP A 300 10.86 -25.42 6.00
N ALA A 301 11.68 -26.21 6.69
CA ALA A 301 11.78 -27.65 6.47
C ALA A 301 10.46 -28.41 6.71
N ALA A 302 9.61 -27.96 7.66
CA ALA A 302 8.36 -28.63 7.98
C ALA A 302 7.31 -28.40 6.87
N VAL A 303 7.19 -27.17 6.38
CA VAL A 303 6.34 -26.84 5.23
C VAL A 303 6.81 -27.60 3.99
N GLN A 304 8.12 -27.61 3.71
CA GLN A 304 8.66 -28.33 2.56
C GLN A 304 8.39 -29.84 2.63
N LYS A 305 8.60 -30.45 3.80
CA LYS A 305 8.35 -31.88 4.00
C LYS A 305 6.89 -32.26 3.76
N SER A 306 5.94 -31.35 4.01
CA SER A 306 4.52 -31.59 3.72
C SER A 306 4.20 -31.73 2.23
N LEU A 307 5.14 -31.38 1.34
CA LEU A 307 4.96 -31.32 -0.11
C LEU A 307 5.76 -32.38 -0.87
N GLU A 308 6.49 -33.26 -0.20
CA GLU A 308 7.47 -34.16 -0.81
C GLU A 308 6.87 -34.98 -1.96
N GLY A 309 7.35 -34.72 -3.19
CA GLY A 309 6.89 -35.38 -4.42
C GLY A 309 5.62 -34.80 -5.04
N ALA A 310 5.12 -33.67 -4.56
CA ALA A 310 3.95 -32.94 -5.08
C ALA A 310 4.20 -31.42 -5.26
N GLU A 311 5.46 -30.98 -5.21
CA GLU A 311 5.87 -29.57 -5.14
C GLU A 311 5.36 -28.72 -6.32
N LEU A 312 5.06 -29.36 -7.45
CA LEU A 312 4.55 -28.68 -8.64
C LEU A 312 3.08 -28.23 -8.48
N PHE A 313 2.30 -28.86 -7.60
CA PHE A 313 0.86 -28.64 -7.49
C PHE A 313 0.45 -27.76 -6.30
N PHE A 314 1.36 -27.58 -5.34
CA PHE A 314 1.10 -26.84 -4.12
C PHE A 314 2.07 -25.66 -4.00
N SER A 315 1.66 -24.64 -3.25
CA SER A 315 2.55 -23.52 -2.99
C SER A 315 3.76 -23.97 -2.17
N SER A 316 4.97 -23.61 -2.58
CA SER A 316 6.18 -23.89 -1.79
C SER A 316 6.34 -22.97 -0.58
N HIS A 317 5.57 -21.88 -0.55
CA HIS A 317 5.55 -20.88 0.51
C HIS A 317 4.12 -20.66 0.98
N VAL A 318 3.96 -20.31 2.24
CA VAL A 318 2.66 -20.04 2.85
C VAL A 318 2.66 -18.66 3.50
N PRO A 319 1.53 -17.93 3.51
CA PRO A 319 1.48 -16.65 4.18
C PRO A 319 1.64 -16.80 5.70
N LEU A 320 2.78 -16.34 6.23
CA LEU A 320 2.99 -16.16 7.65
C LEU A 320 2.59 -14.74 8.04
N GLU A 321 1.75 -14.65 9.06
CA GLU A 321 1.23 -13.39 9.56
C GLU A 321 1.88 -13.07 10.91
N ILE A 322 2.29 -11.82 11.10
CA ILE A 322 2.60 -11.29 12.43
C ILE A 322 1.79 -10.02 12.70
N THR A 323 1.51 -9.78 13.98
CA THR A 323 0.89 -8.54 14.46
C THR A 323 1.73 -7.94 15.58
N LEU A 324 2.10 -6.67 15.41
CA LEU A 324 2.77 -5.84 16.39
C LEU A 324 1.71 -5.07 17.20
N GLU A 325 1.49 -5.52 18.43
CA GLU A 325 0.66 -4.81 19.40
C GLU A 325 1.54 -3.78 20.12
N GLY A 326 1.08 -2.52 20.22
CA GLY A 326 1.89 -1.40 20.71
C GLY A 326 2.36 -1.51 22.16
N ASP A 327 1.76 -2.40 22.95
CA ASP A 327 2.07 -2.67 24.35
C ASP A 327 2.84 -3.98 24.58
N THR A 328 3.27 -4.67 23.51
CA THR A 328 4.00 -5.94 23.63
C THR A 328 5.51 -5.75 23.44
N GLY A 329 6.29 -6.40 24.29
CA GLY A 329 7.71 -6.67 24.07
C GLY A 329 7.97 -7.83 23.10
N PHE A 330 9.24 -8.10 22.83
CA PHE A 330 9.67 -9.18 21.94
C PHE A 330 9.30 -10.58 22.46
N ASP A 331 9.34 -10.82 23.77
CA ASP A 331 8.98 -12.13 24.36
C ASP A 331 7.53 -12.52 24.03
N GLY A 332 6.61 -11.55 24.12
CA GLY A 332 5.20 -11.77 23.78
C GLY A 332 4.98 -11.98 22.28
N LEU A 333 5.72 -11.25 21.43
CA LEU A 333 5.71 -11.49 19.99
C LEU A 333 6.20 -12.90 19.66
N ARG A 334 7.27 -13.36 20.32
CA ARG A 334 7.83 -14.70 20.13
C ARG A 334 6.82 -15.79 20.47
N GLU A 335 6.11 -15.67 21.59
CA GLU A 335 5.06 -16.65 21.95
C GLU A 335 3.94 -16.71 20.91
N ARG A 336 3.54 -15.55 20.36
CA ARG A 336 2.54 -15.50 19.27
C ARG A 336 3.07 -16.11 17.98
N LEU A 337 4.34 -15.85 17.64
CA LEU A 337 4.99 -16.45 16.47
C LEU A 337 5.06 -17.97 16.61
N ASP A 338 5.44 -18.50 17.77
CA ASP A 338 5.47 -19.96 18.01
C ASP A 338 4.09 -20.60 17.78
N LYS A 339 3.02 -19.94 18.26
CA LYS A 339 1.63 -20.38 18.02
C LYS A 339 1.25 -20.33 16.54
N GLU A 340 1.68 -19.30 15.82
CA GLU A 340 1.40 -19.17 14.39
C GLU A 340 2.17 -20.19 13.56
N LEU A 341 3.46 -20.43 13.85
CA LEU A 341 4.25 -21.48 13.22
C LEU A 341 3.63 -22.86 13.46
N ALA A 342 3.20 -23.16 14.69
CA ALA A 342 2.49 -24.41 14.98
C ALA A 342 1.19 -24.57 14.16
N ARG A 343 0.45 -23.48 13.90
CA ARG A 343 -0.72 -23.51 13.01
C ARG A 343 -0.32 -23.76 11.56
N VAL A 344 0.71 -23.08 11.08
CA VAL A 344 1.25 -23.25 9.72
C VAL A 344 1.69 -24.70 9.51
N HIS A 345 2.53 -25.25 10.40
CA HIS A 345 3.02 -26.62 10.32
C HIS A 345 1.91 -27.66 10.39
N LYS A 346 0.90 -27.45 11.24
CA LYS A 346 -0.27 -28.34 11.33
C LYS A 346 -1.11 -28.34 10.05
N ARG A 347 -1.16 -27.20 9.35
CA ARG A 347 -2.03 -26.99 8.19
C ARG A 347 -1.35 -27.30 6.86
N GLY A 348 -0.01 -27.37 6.84
CA GLY A 348 0.77 -27.63 5.64
C GLY A 348 0.64 -26.50 4.63
N SER A 349 0.68 -26.83 3.34
CA SER A 349 0.48 -25.87 2.26
C SER A 349 -0.94 -25.90 1.68
N PHE A 350 -1.14 -25.28 0.53
CA PHE A 350 -2.38 -25.26 -0.25
C PHE A 350 -2.10 -25.38 -1.75
N PRO A 351 -3.07 -25.88 -2.54
CA PRO A 351 -2.93 -26.00 -3.99
C PRO A 351 -2.69 -24.65 -4.69
N LEU A 352 -1.87 -24.62 -5.73
CA LEU A 352 -1.56 -23.40 -6.49
C LEU A 352 -2.79 -22.78 -7.17
N ASP A 353 -3.82 -23.57 -7.47
CA ASP A 353 -5.07 -23.10 -8.07
C ASP A 353 -6.05 -22.49 -7.05
N THR A 354 -5.71 -22.48 -5.75
CA THR A 354 -6.60 -21.98 -4.66
C THR A 354 -7.16 -20.60 -4.95
N ALA A 355 -6.33 -19.62 -5.32
CA ALA A 355 -6.79 -18.25 -5.57
C ALA A 355 -7.81 -18.15 -6.71
N LEU A 356 -7.75 -19.05 -7.70
CA LEU A 356 -8.66 -19.04 -8.85
C LEU A 356 -9.95 -19.83 -8.59
N ARG A 357 -9.97 -20.68 -7.56
CA ARG A 357 -11.16 -21.43 -7.13
C ARG A 357 -12.14 -20.57 -6.33
N HIS A 358 -11.70 -19.43 -5.80
CA HIS A 358 -12.51 -18.53 -5.00
C HIS A 358 -12.78 -17.22 -5.77
N PRO A 359 -14.04 -16.87 -6.11
CA PRO A 359 -14.36 -15.69 -6.90
C PRO A 359 -13.81 -14.37 -6.31
N ALA A 360 -13.84 -14.22 -4.98
CA ALA A 360 -13.32 -13.04 -4.29
C ALA A 360 -11.79 -12.86 -4.48
N LEU A 361 -11.05 -13.97 -4.51
CA LEU A 361 -9.61 -13.98 -4.75
C LEU A 361 -9.29 -13.87 -6.25
N SER A 362 -10.07 -14.54 -7.09
CA SER A 362 -9.88 -14.59 -8.55
C SER A 362 -9.96 -13.20 -9.18
N ALA A 363 -10.89 -12.35 -8.71
CA ALA A 363 -10.98 -10.94 -9.12
C ALA A 363 -9.69 -10.14 -8.83
N ARG A 364 -8.90 -10.57 -7.83
CA ARG A 364 -7.61 -9.98 -7.45
C ARG A 364 -6.41 -10.79 -7.94
N ALA A 365 -6.59 -11.93 -8.62
CA ALA A 365 -5.50 -12.85 -8.95
C ALA A 365 -4.40 -12.22 -9.83
N GLY A 366 -4.76 -11.26 -10.69
CA GLY A 366 -3.79 -10.47 -11.46
C GLY A 366 -2.99 -9.44 -10.64
N SER A 367 -3.46 -9.12 -9.42
CA SER A 367 -2.83 -8.18 -8.47
C SER A 367 -2.13 -8.87 -7.30
N LEU A 368 -2.43 -10.16 -7.06
CA LEU A 368 -1.68 -10.97 -6.12
C LEU A 368 -0.27 -11.18 -6.69
N PRO A 369 0.81 -10.98 -5.91
CA PRO A 369 2.13 -11.38 -6.34
C PRO A 369 2.09 -12.84 -6.77
N LYS A 370 2.74 -13.21 -7.88
CA LYS A 370 2.76 -14.59 -8.38
C LYS A 370 3.22 -15.60 -7.32
N ASP A 371 3.95 -15.10 -6.32
CA ASP A 371 4.56 -15.84 -5.22
C ASP A 371 4.03 -15.41 -3.83
N LEU A 372 2.77 -14.96 -3.74
CA LEU A 372 2.04 -14.66 -2.48
C LEU A 372 2.48 -13.43 -1.69
N ALA A 373 3.73 -12.96 -1.81
CA ALA A 373 4.21 -11.75 -1.14
C ALA A 373 5.39 -11.08 -1.87
N ARG A 374 5.57 -9.77 -1.65
CA ARG A 374 6.78 -9.03 -2.06
C ARG A 374 8.01 -9.34 -1.20
N VAL A 375 7.78 -9.80 0.03
CA VAL A 375 8.81 -10.20 0.98
C VAL A 375 8.71 -11.70 1.23
N VAL A 376 9.80 -12.40 0.99
CA VAL A 376 9.96 -13.83 1.22
C VAL A 376 10.87 -14.02 2.42
N VAL A 377 10.50 -14.92 3.33
CA VAL A 377 11.32 -15.27 4.49
C VAL A 377 11.42 -16.78 4.58
N GLU A 378 12.63 -17.31 4.51
CA GLU A 378 12.89 -18.74 4.63
C GLU A 378 13.69 -19.00 5.91
N LEU A 379 13.29 -20.03 6.67
CA LEU A 379 14.09 -20.58 7.76
C LEU A 379 14.79 -21.84 7.23
N THR A 380 16.11 -21.77 7.07
CA THR A 380 16.90 -22.80 6.39
C THR A 380 18.20 -23.12 7.13
N PRO A 381 18.84 -24.27 6.88
CA PRO A 381 20.21 -24.52 7.33
C PRO A 381 21.18 -23.39 6.94
N ALA A 382 22.15 -23.11 7.81
CA ALA A 382 23.12 -22.05 7.58
C ALA A 382 23.90 -22.27 6.27
N GLY A 383 24.01 -21.22 5.45
CA GLY A 383 24.73 -21.24 4.17
C GLY A 383 23.96 -21.88 3.00
N GLN A 384 22.75 -22.38 3.22
CA GLN A 384 21.88 -22.84 2.14
C GLN A 384 21.31 -21.63 1.38
N GLN A 385 21.30 -21.70 0.04
CA GLN A 385 20.64 -20.68 -0.76
C GLN A 385 19.11 -20.81 -0.64
N PRO A 386 18.38 -19.69 -0.47
CA PRO A 386 16.93 -19.73 -0.46
C PRO A 386 16.39 -20.12 -1.84
N ALA A 387 15.15 -20.57 -1.88
CA ALA A 387 14.48 -20.83 -3.14
C ALA A 387 14.35 -19.52 -3.94
N LYS A 388 14.65 -19.59 -5.24
CA LYS A 388 14.46 -18.44 -6.12
C LYS A 388 12.97 -18.28 -6.41
N LEU A 389 12.40 -17.16 -5.94
CA LEU A 389 11.10 -16.66 -6.38
C LEU A 389 11.35 -15.52 -7.37
N ALA A 390 10.76 -15.64 -8.56
CA ALA A 390 11.11 -14.80 -9.71
C ALA A 390 10.72 -13.33 -9.49
N ASP A 391 9.66 -13.09 -8.71
CA ASP A 391 9.04 -11.78 -8.54
C ASP A 391 9.18 -11.22 -7.10
N ALA A 392 10.07 -11.79 -6.27
CA ALA A 392 10.29 -11.31 -4.91
C ALA A 392 11.07 -9.98 -4.89
N GLY A 393 10.55 -8.99 -4.16
CA GLY A 393 11.22 -7.70 -3.93
C GLY A 393 12.35 -7.77 -2.90
N LEU A 394 12.23 -8.70 -1.94
CA LEU A 394 13.26 -9.04 -0.97
C LEU A 394 13.07 -10.47 -0.52
N THR A 395 14.14 -11.26 -0.50
CA THR A 395 14.16 -12.59 0.13
C THR A 395 15.12 -12.57 1.31
N ILE A 396 14.68 -13.07 2.45
CA ILE A 396 15.47 -13.15 3.68
C ILE A 396 15.62 -14.62 4.06
N ALA A 397 16.85 -15.12 4.02
CA ALA A 397 17.17 -16.45 4.52
C ALA A 397 17.66 -16.33 5.97
N VAL A 398 16.95 -16.93 6.92
CA VAL A 398 17.29 -16.97 8.34
C VAL A 398 17.88 -18.35 8.64
N ALA A 399 19.05 -18.40 9.26
CA ALA A 399 19.66 -19.67 9.65
C ALA A 399 18.86 -20.33 10.79
N GLU A 400 18.54 -21.62 10.67
CA GLU A 400 17.81 -22.41 11.68
C GLU A 400 18.48 -22.41 13.06
N ASP A 401 19.81 -22.35 13.09
CA ASP A 401 20.61 -22.27 14.31
C ASP A 401 20.71 -20.85 14.89
N GLY A 402 20.15 -19.84 14.20
CA GLY A 402 20.21 -18.43 14.58
C GLY A 402 21.59 -17.79 14.42
N SER A 403 22.51 -18.43 13.69
CA SER A 403 23.89 -17.94 13.52
C SER A 403 24.02 -16.78 12.54
N SER A 404 23.12 -16.68 11.57
CA SER A 404 23.17 -15.68 10.51
C SER A 404 21.81 -15.46 9.84
N LEU A 405 21.71 -14.36 9.10
CA LEU A 405 20.66 -14.15 8.11
C LEU A 405 21.24 -13.49 6.86
N THR A 406 20.66 -13.77 5.70
CA THR A 406 21.09 -13.22 4.42
C THR A 406 19.94 -12.51 3.73
N LEU A 407 20.18 -11.27 3.30
CA LEU A 407 19.26 -10.50 2.46
C LEU A 407 19.63 -10.69 0.99
N HIS A 408 18.66 -11.11 0.18
CA HIS A 408 18.74 -11.18 -1.26
C HIS A 408 17.83 -10.09 -1.83
N ALA A 409 18.43 -9.04 -2.37
CA ALA A 409 17.71 -7.93 -2.99
C ALA A 409 16.85 -8.43 -4.17
N GLY A 410 15.67 -7.83 -4.39
CA GLY A 410 14.95 -7.88 -5.66
C GLY A 410 15.34 -6.70 -6.56
N PRO A 411 14.71 -6.58 -7.75
CA PRO A 411 14.90 -5.41 -8.62
C PRO A 411 14.55 -4.09 -7.91
N GLY A 412 15.39 -3.07 -8.10
CA GLY A 412 15.22 -1.73 -7.52
C GLY A 412 15.83 -1.54 -6.13
N LEU A 413 16.41 -2.60 -5.54
CA LEU A 413 17.04 -2.54 -4.22
C LEU A 413 18.58 -2.62 -4.35
N GLY A 414 19.23 -1.46 -4.25
CA GLY A 414 20.68 -1.29 -4.43
C GLY A 414 21.52 -1.62 -3.19
N ALA A 415 22.85 -1.69 -3.36
CA ALA A 415 23.78 -2.12 -2.31
C ALA A 415 23.74 -1.26 -1.03
N ALA A 416 23.58 0.07 -1.18
CA ALA A 416 23.48 0.99 -0.05
C ALA A 416 22.22 0.75 0.81
N ALA A 417 21.10 0.41 0.17
CA ALA A 417 19.86 0.07 0.87
C ALA A 417 20.03 -1.22 1.67
N ILE A 418 20.57 -2.28 1.06
CA ILE A 418 20.85 -3.54 1.75
C ILE A 418 21.81 -3.36 2.93
N ALA A 419 22.89 -2.59 2.76
CA ALA A 419 23.83 -2.31 3.84
C ALA A 419 23.15 -1.57 5.01
N THR A 420 22.30 -0.58 4.71
CA THR A 420 21.50 0.14 5.72
C THR A 420 20.57 -0.82 6.45
N MET A 421 19.80 -1.63 5.72
CA MET A 421 18.87 -2.59 6.30
C MET A 421 19.57 -3.61 7.20
N LEU A 422 20.74 -4.11 6.80
CA LEU A 422 21.53 -5.04 7.62
C LEU A 422 22.02 -4.39 8.92
N GLY A 423 22.53 -3.16 8.85
CA GLY A 423 22.99 -2.43 10.04
C GLY A 423 21.85 -2.17 11.03
N GLN A 424 20.69 -1.77 10.50
CA GLN A 424 19.48 -1.55 11.30
C GLN A 424 18.94 -2.84 11.91
N LEU A 425 18.90 -3.92 11.13
CA LEU A 425 18.47 -5.23 11.59
C LEU A 425 19.41 -5.79 12.67
N ASP A 426 20.73 -5.65 12.50
CA ASP A 426 21.72 -6.03 13.52
C ASP A 426 21.50 -5.28 14.84
N ASN A 427 21.32 -3.96 14.76
CA ASN A 427 21.03 -3.13 15.93
C ASN A 427 19.72 -3.56 16.62
N PHE A 428 18.67 -3.82 15.85
CA PHE A 428 17.38 -4.25 16.37
C PHE A 428 17.47 -5.64 17.04
N VAL A 429 18.13 -6.61 16.39
CA VAL A 429 18.38 -7.97 16.93
C VAL A 429 19.14 -7.91 18.25
N LYS A 430 20.19 -7.08 18.34
CA LYS A 430 20.93 -6.85 19.59
C LYS A 430 20.05 -6.25 20.68
N GLY A 431 19.20 -5.28 20.35
CA GLY A 431 18.28 -4.65 21.29
C GLY A 431 17.29 -5.63 21.92
N VAL A 432 16.63 -6.45 21.10
CA VAL A 432 15.67 -7.45 21.61
C VAL A 432 16.34 -8.61 22.36
N ALA A 433 17.60 -8.95 22.02
CA ALA A 433 18.35 -9.96 22.75
C ALA A 433 18.76 -9.51 24.16
N VAL A 434 18.97 -8.20 24.37
CA VAL A 434 19.32 -7.63 25.68
C VAL A 434 18.11 -7.53 26.60
N ASP A 435 16.97 -7.06 26.09
CA ASP A 435 15.75 -6.86 26.87
C ASP A 435 14.51 -7.18 26.02
N GLY A 436 14.12 -8.46 26.02
CA GLY A 436 12.94 -8.94 25.32
C GLY A 436 11.61 -8.46 25.89
N LYS A 437 11.60 -7.86 27.10
CA LYS A 437 10.39 -7.33 27.74
C LYS A 437 10.11 -5.88 27.38
N ARG A 438 11.15 -5.12 26.99
CA ARG A 438 10.98 -3.76 26.49
C ARG A 438 10.06 -3.76 25.27
N LEU A 439 9.16 -2.79 25.24
CA LEU A 439 8.19 -2.60 24.16
C LEU A 439 8.90 -2.52 22.81
N LEU A 440 8.37 -3.19 21.80
CA LEU A 440 8.94 -3.17 20.45
C LEU A 440 9.01 -1.74 19.88
N ALA A 441 8.05 -0.89 20.22
CA ALA A 441 8.05 0.53 19.84
C ALA A 441 9.22 1.33 20.44
N GLN A 442 9.79 0.87 21.56
CA GLN A 442 10.94 1.48 22.25
C GLN A 442 12.28 0.84 21.85
N GLN A 443 12.26 -0.22 21.05
CA GLN A 443 13.47 -0.81 20.50
C GLN A 443 13.94 0.05 19.33
N SER A 444 15.19 0.51 19.37
CA SER A 444 15.74 1.32 18.30
C SER A 444 16.06 0.45 17.08
N VAL A 445 15.60 0.87 15.92
CA VAL A 445 16.06 0.33 14.63
C VAL A 445 17.37 0.99 14.22
N LEU A 446 17.52 2.28 14.55
CA LEU A 446 18.71 3.06 14.22
C LEU A 446 19.85 2.80 15.20
N SER A 447 21.06 2.70 14.67
CA SER A 447 22.29 2.70 15.47
C SER A 447 22.49 4.03 16.21
N GLU A 448 23.33 4.03 17.25
CA GLU A 448 23.69 5.25 17.98
C GLU A 448 24.32 6.30 17.07
N GLU A 449 25.09 5.89 16.06
CA GLU A 449 25.70 6.78 15.07
C GLU A 449 24.65 7.44 14.17
N GLU A 450 23.68 6.67 13.65
CA GLU A 450 22.57 7.21 12.87
C GLU A 450 21.70 8.16 13.70
N GLN A 451 21.40 7.79 14.95
CA GLN A 451 20.66 8.66 15.88
C GLN A 451 21.42 9.96 16.13
N ARG A 452 22.72 9.88 16.41
CA ARG A 452 23.55 11.08 16.59
C ARG A 452 23.54 11.94 15.33
N ARG A 453 23.71 11.34 14.15
CA ARG A 453 23.71 12.07 12.88
C ARG A 453 22.41 12.85 12.68
N LEU A 454 21.27 12.21 12.92
CA LEU A 454 19.95 12.79 12.72
C LEU A 454 19.55 13.80 13.80
N LEU A 455 19.86 13.51 15.06
CA LEU A 455 19.39 14.29 16.20
C LEU A 455 20.37 15.39 16.61
N VAL A 456 21.67 15.20 16.37
CA VAL A 456 22.74 16.11 16.78
C VAL A 456 23.43 16.73 15.57
N ASP A 457 24.05 15.94 14.71
CA ASP A 457 24.98 16.48 13.70
C ASP A 457 24.24 17.31 12.63
N PHE A 458 23.07 16.85 12.15
CA PHE A 458 22.22 17.63 11.25
C PHE A 458 21.58 18.86 11.91
N ASN A 459 21.45 18.85 13.24
CA ASN A 459 20.86 19.95 14.01
C ASN A 459 21.91 20.87 14.63
N ALA A 460 23.21 20.66 14.36
CA ALA A 460 24.31 21.48 14.85
C ALA A 460 24.41 22.83 14.10
N THR A 461 23.33 23.59 14.12
CA THR A 461 23.12 24.84 13.35
C THR A 461 23.31 26.10 14.19
N ALA A 462 23.87 25.97 15.40
CA ALA A 462 24.11 27.09 16.31
C ALA A 462 25.15 28.06 15.71
N LYS A 463 24.80 29.34 15.61
CA LYS A 463 25.65 30.40 15.06
C LYS A 463 25.38 31.73 15.76
N ASP A 464 26.40 32.57 15.86
CA ASP A 464 26.24 33.97 16.27
C ASP A 464 25.67 34.82 15.13
N TYR A 465 24.66 35.61 15.45
CA TYR A 465 24.00 36.54 14.54
C TYR A 465 23.41 37.70 15.38
N PRO A 466 22.96 38.82 14.78
CA PRO A 466 22.47 39.98 15.54
C PRO A 466 21.08 39.73 16.12
N LYS A 467 20.96 38.78 17.05
CA LYS A 467 19.72 38.30 17.68
C LYS A 467 18.92 39.39 18.40
N ASP A 468 19.60 40.48 18.78
CA ASP A 468 19.01 41.63 19.47
C ASP A 468 18.53 42.72 18.48
N ALA A 469 18.64 42.49 17.17
CA ALA A 469 18.20 43.42 16.14
C ALA A 469 16.76 43.16 15.68
N THR A 470 16.14 44.20 15.15
CA THR A 470 14.90 44.13 14.37
C THR A 470 15.18 44.31 12.88
N ILE A 471 14.26 43.88 12.02
CA ILE A 471 14.38 44.04 10.55
C ILE A 471 14.66 45.50 10.18
N HIS A 472 13.85 46.43 10.71
CA HIS A 472 13.99 47.85 10.41
C HIS A 472 15.30 48.44 10.95
N SER A 473 15.84 47.93 12.08
CA SER A 473 17.14 48.40 12.59
C SER A 473 18.32 47.99 11.71
N LEU A 474 18.23 46.84 11.04
CA LEU A 474 19.25 46.41 10.07
C LEU A 474 19.18 47.25 8.79
N PHE A 475 17.97 47.59 8.33
CA PHE A 475 17.77 48.57 7.25
C PHE A 475 18.34 49.94 7.63
N GLU A 476 18.06 50.45 8.82
CA GLU A 476 18.59 51.74 9.31
C GLU A 476 20.12 51.77 9.36
N ALA A 477 20.77 50.63 9.66
CA ALA A 477 22.23 50.53 9.57
C ALA A 477 22.73 50.74 8.14
N GLN A 478 22.03 50.22 7.13
CA GLN A 478 22.35 50.48 5.72
C GLN A 478 22.06 51.91 5.31
N VAL A 479 20.99 52.53 5.85
CA VAL A 479 20.70 53.96 5.63
C VAL A 479 21.86 54.83 6.13
N ALA A 480 22.45 54.49 7.28
CA ALA A 480 23.61 55.21 7.81
C ALA A 480 24.88 54.96 6.98
N ALA A 481 25.07 53.75 6.47
CA ALA A 481 26.26 53.35 5.73
C ALA A 481 26.26 53.83 4.26
N ARG A 482 25.11 53.81 3.59
CA ARG A 482 24.94 54.01 2.15
C ARG A 482 23.72 54.90 1.82
N PRO A 483 23.63 56.11 2.39
CA PRO A 483 22.39 56.88 2.36
C PRO A 483 21.93 57.30 0.96
N ASP A 484 22.88 57.60 0.06
CA ASP A 484 22.58 58.11 -1.28
C ASP A 484 22.60 56.98 -2.35
N ALA A 485 22.78 55.72 -1.95
CA ALA A 485 22.68 54.57 -2.83
C ALA A 485 21.20 54.27 -3.16
N PRO A 486 20.87 53.77 -4.38
CA PRO A 486 19.53 53.29 -4.69
C PRO A 486 19.14 52.14 -3.76
N ALA A 487 17.94 52.18 -3.20
CA ALA A 487 17.38 51.13 -2.32
C ALA A 487 16.17 50.43 -2.96
N LEU A 488 15.40 51.16 -3.75
CA LEU A 488 14.16 50.66 -4.34
C LEU A 488 13.89 51.35 -5.68
N ALA A 489 13.65 50.57 -6.72
CA ALA A 489 13.18 51.05 -8.01
C ALA A 489 11.86 50.40 -8.38
N TYR A 490 10.90 51.19 -8.87
CA TYR A 490 9.63 50.72 -9.39
C TYR A 490 9.19 51.61 -10.56
N LEU A 491 9.11 51.02 -11.76
CA LEU A 491 8.84 51.74 -13.00
C LEU A 491 9.84 52.91 -13.21
N GLU A 492 9.36 54.14 -13.28
CA GLU A 492 10.16 55.36 -13.45
C GLU A 492 10.60 56.00 -12.12
N GLU A 493 10.21 55.42 -10.98
CA GLU A 493 10.58 55.90 -9.65
C GLU A 493 11.78 55.13 -9.09
N GLU A 494 12.73 55.86 -8.53
CA GLU A 494 13.86 55.33 -7.77
C GLU A 494 13.98 56.09 -6.45
N LEU A 495 14.14 55.37 -5.34
CA LEU A 495 14.36 55.94 -4.01
C LEU A 495 15.73 55.49 -3.49
N SER A 496 16.53 56.45 -3.04
CA SER A 496 17.71 56.17 -2.24
C SER A 496 17.35 55.65 -0.85
N TYR A 497 18.31 55.02 -0.15
CA TYR A 497 18.12 54.57 1.23
C TYR A 497 17.64 55.71 2.14
N ARG A 498 18.20 56.91 2.00
CA ARG A 498 17.82 58.12 2.76
C ARG A 498 16.38 58.55 2.46
N GLU A 499 15.97 58.53 1.20
CA GLU A 499 14.61 58.94 0.81
C GLU A 499 13.56 57.93 1.28
N LEU A 500 13.83 56.63 1.10
CA LEU A 500 12.97 55.57 1.58
C LEU A 500 12.81 55.62 3.11
N ASP A 501 13.91 55.80 3.85
CA ASP A 501 13.90 55.93 5.31
C ASP A 501 13.11 57.16 5.77
N ALA A 502 13.33 58.32 5.15
CA ALA A 502 12.61 59.53 5.48
C ALA A 502 11.10 59.39 5.25
N ARG A 503 10.69 58.75 4.15
CA ARG A 503 9.27 58.46 3.87
C ARG A 503 8.69 57.50 4.91
N ALA A 504 9.39 56.43 5.23
CA ALA A 504 8.97 55.44 6.23
C ALA A 504 8.89 56.03 7.65
N ASN A 505 9.84 56.89 8.05
CA ASN A 505 9.84 57.57 9.35
C ASN A 505 8.63 58.51 9.50
N ARG A 506 8.30 59.28 8.45
CA ARG A 506 7.11 60.16 8.45
C ARG A 506 5.81 59.37 8.63
N LEU A 507 5.68 58.27 7.91
CA LEU A 507 4.55 57.36 8.09
C LEU A 507 4.52 56.76 9.49
N ALA A 508 5.67 56.34 10.02
CA ALA A 508 5.76 55.76 11.36
C ALA A 508 5.32 56.75 12.45
N HIS A 509 5.73 58.02 12.39
CA HIS A 509 5.24 59.07 13.31
C HIS A 509 3.73 59.27 13.20
N HIS A 510 3.19 59.24 11.98
CA HIS A 510 1.74 59.32 11.78
C HIS A 510 1.01 58.13 12.42
N LEU A 511 1.47 56.89 12.16
CA LEU A 511 0.90 55.66 12.70
C LEU A 511 0.96 55.60 14.23
N ARG A 512 2.05 56.09 14.84
CA ARG A 512 2.16 56.21 16.30
C ARG A 512 1.11 57.16 16.88
N GLY A 513 0.80 58.25 16.18
CA GLY A 513 -0.29 59.15 16.54
C GLY A 513 -1.68 58.48 16.53
N LEU A 514 -1.81 57.36 15.82
CA LEU A 514 -3.02 56.52 15.77
C LEU A 514 -2.96 55.31 16.73
N GLY A 515 -1.91 55.24 17.57
CA GLY A 515 -1.76 54.19 18.58
C GLY A 515 -1.00 52.95 18.12
N VAL A 516 -0.35 52.97 16.95
CA VAL A 516 0.52 51.86 16.52
C VAL A 516 1.81 51.84 17.34
N GLY A 517 2.15 50.66 17.88
CA GLY A 517 3.33 50.39 18.69
C GLY A 517 3.62 48.88 18.76
N PRO A 518 4.49 48.41 19.68
CA PRO A 518 4.83 47.00 19.85
C PRO A 518 3.60 46.07 19.85
N ASP A 519 3.65 45.02 19.03
CA ASP A 519 2.61 43.99 18.83
C ASP A 519 1.25 44.49 18.31
N VAL A 520 1.14 45.78 17.93
CA VAL A 520 -0.04 46.28 17.23
C VAL A 520 0.05 45.88 15.75
N LEU A 521 -0.93 45.12 15.28
CA LEU A 521 -1.03 44.71 13.88
C LEU A 521 -1.60 45.83 13.02
N VAL A 522 -1.07 46.02 11.81
CA VAL A 522 -1.58 47.00 10.84
C VAL A 522 -1.82 46.30 9.51
N GLY A 523 -3.05 46.38 8.99
CA GLY A 523 -3.39 45.83 7.69
C GLY A 523 -2.71 46.61 6.56
N VAL A 524 -2.24 45.91 5.52
CA VAL A 524 -1.65 46.52 4.32
C VAL A 524 -2.31 45.91 3.09
N CYS A 525 -3.20 46.67 2.45
CA CYS A 525 -3.88 46.31 1.22
C CYS A 525 -3.55 47.31 0.11
N VAL A 526 -2.41 47.12 -0.53
CA VAL A 526 -1.86 48.03 -1.56
C VAL A 526 -1.38 47.22 -2.76
N GLU A 527 -1.40 47.83 -3.94
CA GLU A 527 -0.73 47.27 -5.11
C GLU A 527 0.79 47.46 -5.02
N ARG A 528 1.54 46.69 -5.82
CA ARG A 528 3.00 46.85 -5.96
C ARG A 528 3.35 48.28 -6.36
N SER A 529 4.19 48.91 -5.56
CA SER A 529 4.54 50.33 -5.66
C SER A 529 5.64 50.67 -4.67
N THR A 530 6.23 51.88 -4.74
CA THR A 530 7.19 52.33 -3.73
C THR A 530 6.51 52.52 -2.36
N GLU A 531 5.23 52.88 -2.35
CA GLU A 531 4.38 53.01 -1.18
C GLU A 531 4.24 51.71 -0.39
N MET A 532 4.30 50.54 -1.05
CA MET A 532 4.24 49.24 -0.38
C MET A 532 5.38 49.04 0.63
N LEU A 533 6.60 49.45 0.25
CA LEU A 533 7.77 49.35 1.13
C LEU A 533 7.77 50.46 2.18
N VAL A 534 7.35 51.68 1.81
CA VAL A 534 7.13 52.77 2.77
C VAL A 534 6.13 52.33 3.85
N ALA A 535 5.03 51.68 3.47
CA ALA A 535 4.00 51.19 4.38
C ALA A 535 4.56 50.16 5.37
N THR A 536 5.18 49.09 4.86
CA THR A 536 5.68 47.99 5.70
C THR A 536 6.84 48.43 6.61
N LEU A 537 7.80 49.21 6.10
CA LEU A 537 8.87 49.80 6.92
C LEU A 537 8.33 50.80 7.94
N GLY A 538 7.37 51.64 7.55
CA GLY A 538 6.73 52.60 8.44
C GLY A 538 5.99 51.93 9.60
N ILE A 539 5.27 50.83 9.34
CA ILE A 539 4.62 50.00 10.37
C ILE A 539 5.67 49.43 11.35
N MET A 540 6.71 48.79 10.82
CA MET A 540 7.77 48.21 11.65
C MET A 540 8.50 49.27 12.48
N LYS A 541 8.77 50.44 11.92
CA LYS A 541 9.40 51.58 12.60
C LYS A 541 8.49 52.24 13.64
N ALA A 542 7.18 52.23 13.44
CA ALA A 542 6.22 52.66 14.46
C ALA A 542 6.23 51.70 15.68
N GLY A 543 6.65 50.46 15.45
CA GLY A 543 6.77 49.36 16.42
C GLY A 543 5.80 48.21 16.14
N GLY A 544 4.91 48.34 15.15
CA GLY A 544 3.86 47.36 14.85
C GLY A 544 4.30 46.27 13.87
N GLY A 545 3.45 45.27 13.70
CA GLY A 545 3.60 44.21 12.70
C GLY A 545 2.61 44.36 11.55
N TYR A 546 3.05 44.15 10.31
CA TYR A 546 2.13 44.29 9.17
C TYR A 546 1.36 43.00 8.85
N VAL A 547 0.13 43.14 8.37
CA VAL A 547 -0.72 42.05 7.88
C VAL A 547 -0.97 42.29 6.39
N PRO A 548 -0.25 41.62 5.49
CA PRO A 548 -0.43 41.84 4.07
C PRO A 548 -1.75 41.22 3.60
N MET A 549 -2.49 42.00 2.82
CA MET A 549 -3.80 41.68 2.28
C MET A 549 -3.74 41.96 0.77
N ASP A 550 -3.68 40.90 -0.04
CA ASP A 550 -3.57 41.07 -1.48
C ASP A 550 -4.86 41.67 -2.05
N PRO A 551 -4.82 42.83 -2.74
CA PRO A 551 -6.01 43.42 -3.35
C PRO A 551 -6.71 42.50 -4.38
N GLU A 552 -5.98 41.53 -4.94
CA GLU A 552 -6.56 40.55 -5.88
C GLU A 552 -7.34 39.43 -5.19
N TYR A 553 -7.29 39.33 -3.86
CA TYR A 553 -8.09 38.35 -3.13
C TYR A 553 -9.59 38.67 -3.20
N PRO A 554 -10.46 37.63 -3.20
CA PRO A 554 -11.89 37.86 -3.06
C PRO A 554 -12.23 38.65 -1.80
N ALA A 555 -13.19 39.57 -1.89
CA ALA A 555 -13.58 40.44 -0.78
C ALA A 555 -13.98 39.66 0.49
N GLU A 556 -14.61 38.49 0.33
CA GLU A 556 -14.95 37.60 1.44
C GLU A 556 -13.70 37.11 2.20
N ARG A 557 -12.60 36.82 1.49
CA ARG A 557 -11.34 36.41 2.10
C ARG A 557 -10.71 37.56 2.88
N LEU A 558 -10.72 38.77 2.30
CA LEU A 558 -10.25 39.98 2.97
C LEU A 558 -11.07 40.28 4.23
N ALA A 559 -12.40 40.10 4.17
CA ALA A 559 -13.29 40.30 5.30
C ALA A 559 -12.95 39.36 6.46
N ILE A 560 -12.73 38.07 6.17
CA ILE A 560 -12.31 37.09 7.17
C ILE A 560 -10.97 37.47 7.80
N MET A 561 -10.00 37.93 6.99
CA MET A 561 -8.70 38.36 7.51
C MET A 561 -8.82 39.60 8.41
N LEU A 562 -9.65 40.57 8.05
CA LEU A 562 -9.90 41.77 8.86
C LEU A 562 -10.64 41.44 10.15
N GLU A 563 -11.64 40.56 10.10
CA GLU A 563 -12.38 40.08 11.27
C GLU A 563 -11.46 39.36 12.27
N ASP A 564 -10.58 38.50 11.76
CA ASP A 564 -9.67 37.69 12.58
C ASP A 564 -8.51 38.52 13.15
N SER A 565 -7.86 39.34 12.31
CA SER A 565 -6.70 40.13 12.71
C SER A 565 -7.04 41.34 13.60
N LYS A 566 -8.27 41.86 13.51
CA LYS A 566 -8.75 43.02 14.29
C LYS A 566 -7.81 44.23 14.24
N VAL A 567 -7.19 44.45 13.09
CA VAL A 567 -6.25 45.55 12.90
C VAL A 567 -6.96 46.90 13.16
N PRO A 568 -6.43 47.77 14.03
CA PRO A 568 -7.01 49.10 14.26
C PRO A 568 -6.80 50.06 13.09
N VAL A 569 -5.80 49.79 12.24
CA VAL A 569 -5.42 50.62 11.09
C VAL A 569 -5.25 49.74 9.85
N LEU A 570 -5.73 50.22 8.70
CA LEU A 570 -5.56 49.60 7.39
C LEU A 570 -4.94 50.60 6.41
N ILE A 571 -3.74 50.33 5.94
CA ILE A 571 -3.09 51.13 4.90
C ILE A 571 -3.53 50.60 3.54
N THR A 572 -4.01 51.49 2.67
CA THR A 572 -4.48 51.18 1.32
C THR A 572 -4.20 52.33 0.34
N GLN A 573 -4.69 52.24 -0.88
CA GLN A 573 -4.67 53.28 -1.91
C GLN A 573 -6.09 53.78 -2.18
N GLU A 574 -6.26 55.04 -2.59
CA GLU A 574 -7.59 55.65 -2.79
C GLU A 574 -8.46 54.84 -3.75
N ARG A 575 -7.89 54.34 -4.85
CA ARG A 575 -8.58 53.51 -5.85
C ARG A 575 -9.04 52.14 -5.34
N LEU A 576 -8.40 51.60 -4.30
CA LEU A 576 -8.74 50.29 -3.72
C LEU A 576 -9.86 50.40 -2.68
N LEU A 577 -10.06 51.59 -2.11
CA LEU A 577 -11.03 51.85 -1.05
C LEU A 577 -12.46 51.34 -1.37
N PRO A 578 -13.01 51.49 -2.58
CA PRO A 578 -14.35 50.98 -2.91
C PRO A 578 -14.45 49.44 -2.95
N HIS A 579 -13.34 48.73 -3.07
CA HIS A 579 -13.27 47.27 -3.19
C HIS A 579 -12.96 46.58 -1.86
N LEU A 580 -12.65 47.35 -0.81
CA LEU A 580 -12.41 46.82 0.52
C LEU A 580 -13.74 46.42 1.17
N PRO A 581 -13.78 45.30 1.91
CA PRO A 581 -14.95 44.94 2.72
C PRO A 581 -15.16 45.96 3.84
N GLU A 582 -16.38 46.01 4.38
CA GLU A 582 -16.67 46.84 5.55
C GLU A 582 -15.76 46.45 6.73
N THR A 583 -15.15 47.45 7.36
CA THR A 583 -14.20 47.26 8.46
C THR A 583 -14.29 48.39 9.47
N SER A 584 -14.02 48.08 10.74
CA SER A 584 -13.85 49.07 11.80
C SER A 584 -12.45 49.69 11.84
N ALA A 585 -11.52 49.18 11.03
CA ALA A 585 -10.17 49.71 10.93
C ALA A 585 -10.18 51.13 10.36
N GLN A 586 -9.34 52.02 10.92
CA GLN A 586 -9.13 53.32 10.32
C GLN A 586 -8.33 53.17 9.03
N ALA A 587 -8.98 53.40 7.89
CA ALA A 587 -8.33 53.34 6.58
C ALA A 587 -7.47 54.58 6.33
N ILE A 588 -6.21 54.37 5.94
CA ILE A 588 -5.27 55.39 5.49
C ILE A 588 -4.99 55.14 4.02
N CYS A 589 -5.37 56.07 3.15
CA CYS A 589 -5.03 56.01 1.73
C CYS A 589 -3.66 56.67 1.56
N ILE A 590 -2.60 55.89 1.45
CA ILE A 590 -1.21 56.37 1.50
C ILE A 590 -0.89 57.38 0.40
N ASP A 591 -1.54 57.26 -0.75
CA ASP A 591 -1.47 58.16 -1.90
C ASP A 591 -2.21 59.50 -1.67
N ARG A 592 -3.46 59.43 -1.18
CA ARG A 592 -4.29 60.62 -0.92
C ARG A 592 -3.86 61.39 0.33
N ASP A 593 -3.53 60.68 1.40
CA ASP A 593 -3.28 61.24 2.73
C ASP A 593 -1.81 61.68 2.90
N TRP A 594 -0.96 61.44 1.90
CA TRP A 594 0.46 61.79 1.89
C TRP A 594 0.75 63.26 2.25
N PRO A 595 0.02 64.29 1.77
CA PRO A 595 0.30 65.69 2.14
C PRO A 595 0.22 65.96 3.65
N THR A 596 -0.53 65.16 4.39
CA THR A 596 -0.59 65.22 5.87
C THR A 596 0.55 64.44 6.49
N ILE A 597 0.82 63.23 6.01
CA ILE A 597 1.92 62.36 6.48
C ILE A 597 3.28 63.05 6.25
N ALA A 598 3.46 63.71 5.11
CA ALA A 598 4.68 64.42 4.72
C ALA A 598 5.05 65.58 5.65
N LYS A 599 4.13 66.06 6.49
CA LYS A 599 4.40 67.10 7.51
C LYS A 599 4.98 66.53 8.80
N GLN A 600 4.91 65.22 9.01
CA GLN A 600 5.52 64.57 10.17
C GLN A 600 7.04 64.67 10.13
N PRO A 601 7.73 64.53 11.26
CA PRO A 601 9.20 64.49 11.29
C PRO A 601 9.77 63.34 10.44
N ALA A 602 10.95 63.55 9.87
CA ALA A 602 11.63 62.55 9.03
C ALA A 602 12.72 61.77 9.78
N ASP A 603 13.02 62.15 11.02
CA ASP A 603 13.95 61.47 11.91
C ASP A 603 13.35 60.20 12.51
N LYS A 604 14.23 59.32 12.97
CA LYS A 604 13.87 58.00 13.49
C LYS A 604 12.84 58.11 14.64
N PRO A 605 11.67 57.47 14.54
CA PRO A 605 10.67 57.46 15.61
C PRO A 605 11.12 56.61 16.81
N ALA A 606 10.57 56.88 17.99
CA ALA A 606 10.79 56.08 19.20
C ALA A 606 9.94 54.78 19.21
N GLY A 607 10.04 53.97 18.15
CA GLY A 607 9.22 52.79 17.84
C GLY A 607 9.01 51.82 19.02
N GLY A 608 10.09 51.49 19.72
CA GLY A 608 10.05 50.65 20.92
C GLY A 608 9.91 49.14 20.66
N ALA A 609 9.87 48.71 19.40
CA ALA A 609 9.87 47.29 19.05
C ALA A 609 11.19 46.63 19.45
N SER A 610 11.07 45.44 20.02
CA SER A 610 12.16 44.54 20.37
C SER A 610 12.19 43.35 19.40
N PRO A 611 13.25 42.51 19.44
CA PRO A 611 13.34 41.31 18.63
C PRO A 611 12.19 40.32 18.83
N SER A 612 11.54 40.34 20.01
CA SER A 612 10.43 39.43 20.32
C SER A 612 9.06 39.96 19.89
N ASN A 613 8.99 41.17 19.34
CA ASN A 613 7.74 41.73 18.83
C ASN A 613 7.44 41.23 17.41
N ILE A 614 6.15 41.19 17.08
CA ILE A 614 5.66 40.74 15.78
C ILE A 614 6.15 41.68 14.67
N ALA A 615 6.84 41.13 13.69
CA ALA A 615 7.27 41.85 12.48
C ALA A 615 6.17 41.83 11.41
N TYR A 616 5.54 40.66 11.23
CA TYR A 616 4.46 40.47 10.26
C TYR A 616 3.57 39.28 10.62
N THR A 617 2.37 39.27 10.07
CA THR A 617 1.43 38.15 10.18
C THR A 617 0.89 37.77 8.80
N ILE A 618 1.28 36.61 8.28
CA ILE A 618 0.88 36.15 6.94
C ILE A 618 -0.16 35.03 7.05
N TYR A 619 -1.23 35.12 6.27
CA TYR A 619 -2.33 34.15 6.29
C TYR A 619 -2.08 32.96 5.35
N THR A 620 -2.22 31.74 5.87
CA THR A 620 -2.13 30.50 5.09
C THR A 620 -3.49 29.80 4.96
N SER A 621 -3.63 28.87 4.00
CA SER A 621 -4.83 28.02 3.87
C SER A 621 -4.90 27.07 5.07
N GLY A 622 -5.77 27.37 6.04
CA GLY A 622 -6.00 26.47 7.16
C GLY A 622 -6.62 25.15 6.68
N SER A 623 -6.17 24.02 7.24
CA SER A 623 -6.75 22.68 6.99
C SER A 623 -8.25 22.57 7.27
N THR A 624 -8.80 23.53 8.02
CA THR A 624 -10.23 23.67 8.37
C THR A 624 -11.01 24.57 7.40
N GLY A 625 -10.40 25.01 6.29
CA GLY A 625 -11.02 25.87 5.28
C GLY A 625 -11.06 27.38 5.61
N ARG A 626 -10.79 27.77 6.86
CA ARG A 626 -10.63 29.18 7.26
C ARG A 626 -9.14 29.56 7.30
N PRO A 627 -8.72 30.67 6.67
CA PRO A 627 -7.35 31.15 6.73
C PRO A 627 -6.87 31.39 8.18
N LYS A 628 -5.58 31.15 8.45
CA LYS A 628 -4.97 31.37 9.78
C LYS A 628 -3.74 32.29 9.65
N GLY A 629 -3.66 33.32 10.48
CA GLY A 629 -2.51 34.23 10.53
C GLY A 629 -1.32 33.63 11.28
N VAL A 630 -0.18 33.48 10.61
CA VAL A 630 1.08 33.07 11.22
C VAL A 630 1.85 34.32 11.65
N MET A 631 1.90 34.57 12.96
CA MET A 631 2.64 35.69 13.54
C MET A 631 4.13 35.36 13.60
N VAL A 632 4.95 36.17 12.95
CA VAL A 632 6.42 36.00 12.92
C VAL A 632 7.08 37.19 13.62
N GLU A 633 7.96 36.90 14.57
CA GLU A 633 8.69 37.92 15.30
C GLU A 633 9.92 38.40 14.53
N HIS A 634 10.41 39.58 14.88
CA HIS A 634 11.64 40.13 14.28
C HIS A 634 12.83 39.17 14.39
N ARG A 635 13.05 38.54 15.55
CA ARG A 635 14.16 37.60 15.76
C ARG A 635 14.11 36.38 14.83
N ASN A 636 12.91 35.93 14.44
CA ASN A 636 12.77 34.81 13.50
C ASN A 636 13.25 35.21 12.10
N ALA A 637 12.82 36.38 11.61
CA ALA A 637 13.24 36.90 10.31
C ALA A 637 14.75 37.23 10.30
N VAL A 638 15.29 37.79 11.38
CA VAL A 638 16.72 38.10 11.49
C VAL A 638 17.58 36.81 11.54
N SER A 639 17.10 35.76 12.22
CA SER A 639 17.74 34.45 12.17
C SER A 639 17.71 33.85 10.77
N PHE A 640 16.59 33.99 10.05
CA PHE A 640 16.46 33.58 8.66
C PHE A 640 17.44 34.33 7.74
N PHE A 641 17.58 35.65 7.92
CA PHE A 641 18.54 36.45 7.18
C PHE A 641 19.97 35.96 7.35
N ALA A 642 20.37 35.59 8.58
CA ALA A 642 21.69 35.06 8.84
C ALA A 642 21.95 33.70 8.14
N GLY A 643 20.93 32.86 8.00
CA GLY A 643 21.03 31.61 7.22
C GLY A 643 21.06 31.85 5.71
N MET A 644 20.35 32.88 5.23
CA MET A 644 20.40 33.29 3.83
C MET A 644 21.73 33.94 3.46
N ASP A 645 22.36 34.66 4.39
CA ASP A 645 23.71 35.19 4.21
C ASP A 645 24.69 34.05 3.86
N ASP A 646 24.64 32.93 4.59
CA ASP A 646 25.48 31.76 4.30
C ASP A 646 25.14 31.09 2.97
N SER A 647 23.84 30.93 2.69
CA SER A 647 23.37 30.23 1.48
C SER A 647 23.69 31.00 0.20
N LEU A 648 23.74 32.34 0.27
CA LEU A 648 24.01 33.22 -0.86
C LEU A 648 25.45 33.77 -0.88
N GLY A 649 26.27 33.43 0.12
CA GLY A 649 27.65 33.92 0.23
C GLY A 649 27.76 35.41 0.55
N GLN A 650 26.75 35.99 1.21
CA GLN A 650 26.75 37.40 1.62
C GLN A 650 27.59 37.59 2.88
N SER A 651 28.46 38.59 2.86
CA SER A 651 29.31 38.99 3.99
C SER A 651 29.41 40.52 4.07
N ALA A 652 30.10 41.03 5.09
CA ALA A 652 30.35 42.48 5.21
C ALA A 652 31.20 43.05 4.06
N ASP A 653 32.03 42.20 3.43
CA ASP A 653 32.93 42.58 2.34
C ASP A 653 32.31 42.36 0.95
N THR A 654 31.12 41.75 0.89
CA THR A 654 30.41 41.49 -0.36
C THR A 654 29.68 42.76 -0.79
N GLU A 655 30.06 43.31 -1.94
CA GLU A 655 29.28 44.42 -2.53
C GLU A 655 27.87 43.92 -2.89
N PRO A 656 26.81 44.56 -2.37
CA PRO A 656 25.44 44.22 -2.69
C PRO A 656 25.15 44.40 -4.18
N GLY A 657 24.37 43.47 -4.74
CA GLY A 657 23.91 43.53 -6.12
C GLY A 657 22.50 44.13 -6.22
N VAL A 658 21.82 43.89 -7.34
CA VAL A 658 20.40 44.25 -7.53
C VAL A 658 19.55 42.99 -7.39
N TRP A 659 18.46 43.08 -6.64
CA TRP A 659 17.48 41.98 -6.50
C TRP A 659 16.15 42.34 -7.13
N LEU A 660 15.56 41.41 -7.88
CA LEU A 660 14.22 41.58 -8.45
C LEU A 660 13.18 40.92 -7.55
N ALA A 661 12.32 41.72 -6.92
CA ALA A 661 11.20 41.22 -6.13
C ALA A 661 10.00 40.87 -7.02
N VAL A 662 9.60 39.60 -7.03
CA VAL A 662 8.53 39.05 -7.89
C VAL A 662 7.43 38.36 -7.10
N THR A 663 7.63 38.11 -5.82
CA THR A 663 6.67 37.42 -4.94
C THR A 663 5.68 38.41 -4.32
N SER A 664 4.41 38.02 -4.15
CA SER A 664 3.41 38.88 -3.49
C SER A 664 3.78 39.07 -2.02
N LEU A 665 3.53 40.26 -1.46
CA LEU A 665 3.76 40.56 -0.04
C LEU A 665 2.97 39.62 0.88
N SER A 666 1.90 39.00 0.37
CA SER A 666 1.09 38.01 1.08
C SER A 666 1.74 36.61 1.16
N PHE A 667 2.95 36.43 0.65
CA PHE A 667 3.76 35.22 0.79
C PHE A 667 5.06 35.52 1.52
N ASP A 668 5.49 34.62 2.40
CA ASP A 668 6.64 34.78 3.30
C ASP A 668 7.99 34.90 2.57
N ILE A 669 8.16 34.29 1.40
CA ILE A 669 9.35 34.46 0.55
C ILE A 669 9.60 35.93 0.19
N SER A 670 8.56 36.78 0.12
CA SER A 670 8.75 38.22 -0.12
C SER A 670 9.62 38.90 0.95
N VAL A 671 9.73 38.32 2.15
CA VAL A 671 10.55 38.85 3.23
C VAL A 671 12.05 38.77 2.89
N LEU A 672 12.46 37.71 2.17
CA LEU A 672 13.81 37.63 1.58
C LEU A 672 13.99 38.70 0.51
N GLU A 673 13.08 38.75 -0.46
CA GLU A 673 13.23 39.63 -1.64
C GLU A 673 13.24 41.12 -1.27
N LEU A 674 12.50 41.49 -0.23
CA LEU A 674 12.28 42.89 0.15
C LEU A 674 13.12 43.33 1.35
N PHE A 675 13.17 42.54 2.42
CA PHE A 675 13.72 43.02 3.69
C PHE A 675 15.13 42.52 3.98
N TRP A 676 15.49 41.32 3.52
CA TRP A 676 16.89 40.85 3.61
C TRP A 676 17.79 41.72 2.73
N THR A 677 17.37 41.98 1.48
CA THR A 677 18.06 42.85 0.52
C THR A 677 18.31 44.24 1.09
N LEU A 678 17.26 44.90 1.56
CA LEU A 678 17.34 46.22 2.23
C LEU A 678 18.19 46.20 3.51
N ALA A 679 18.22 45.07 4.24
CA ALA A 679 19.08 44.91 5.43
C ALA A 679 20.57 44.66 5.08
N ARG A 680 20.90 44.45 3.80
CA ARG A 680 22.25 44.15 3.32
C ARG A 680 22.80 45.17 2.32
N GLY A 681 22.01 46.17 1.94
CA GLY A 681 22.49 47.28 1.11
C GLY A 681 22.32 47.06 -0.40
N PHE A 682 21.50 46.07 -0.79
CA PHE A 682 21.12 45.77 -2.19
C PHE A 682 20.31 46.91 -2.82
#